data_AF-A0A6G3Q1N5-F1
#
_entry.id   AF-A0A6G3Q1N5-F1
#
_cell.length_a   1.000
_cell.length_b   1.000
_cell.length_c   1.000
_cell.angle_alpha   90.00
_cell.angle_beta   90.00
_cell.angle_gamma   90.00
#
_symmetry.space_group_name_H-M   'P 1'
#
loop_
_entity.id
_entity.type
_entity.pdbx_description
1 polymer ?
#
loop_
_entity_poly.entity_id
_entity_poly.type
_entity_poly.pdbx_seq_one_letter_code
_entity_poly.pdbx_strand_id
1 'polypeptide(L)'
;MPDANTPDRPGPFAVFLATSENLGLSTTLRNVADILADTNRSVLLVDGRSGEPDASALPPRPEPGRVHTATAPGGPALAALAEDPVAAAYDHLLVEAPVPDSSEETEPVRSAAYADTLVVCFAMTAWSIDGAAALAEDLMVRRGDRPVRLLTLGLKSDTGVHDRLRDSRERVRRKFAPVAAALGRTDIPFLEIPYNPLYQDSLSLAVDAEDAGTISGLRPYYEQLADQLRARRAARLTDVTVVHSARHALWAAWLRDRLALKGVRTELRRADTYAGERPGSGAALLFLSPDDADDTLLEQIGALSHTDVRILLVDEPFPHTAAAHHERIDLRDTTEDQALRLLYTGLGLGAPEPGDSAGGAGFPRLPETTNVGTRDSAFADRAGLLGTLHEELRGAARDGACLVLHGPSGWGKSDTAHELCHRIGASYDVVWWVRAWERTRVERGLGRLAGRLGAPEDRLGTDGDGISRLLSRLSRTDAEAESWLIVYDGVTDPAELHGLLPVPHERGHVLITSRTAPAESDAAEEPRPPHLRPLAIGPMDAEESRALLAEKVPEIGERQARQIGSVVDSVPQALHLAAHCLAERTAAHRRDDHMNQDAAVRAAVGDLLAEYRAAKTELLRTTDAVSPVAVMVQVARRVVQATPGAVAWRAESPEHDAVGWLLGAASLLTGRGMGLELLRSRRILSELARDDESSAPAPAGTEVLLPDEHMVSVALWALAQVGLLDVDFDRTRQPLVQHHGLRDLIRAGMDPAERAHIESVLRGVLSEHAPQGPDLPADWAREVFSLRLWEDPRPRVRRSLLRHLNALSQRAEAADLDRLLDIAGRAREEWRAYDDTDADEQSPEYLRLLNFVARAHRLRGDYDLSRRIAQDALRGHRRLLGLTHPRTLLSADSYAATLRALGRFDDALLQLRPVLEGLTLLLGPQHPATIQAEHNLALTEALTGRVAPALTAIQDRFRYRQAVGGTDDPVAWNAAELLAYLYRSAGRDGEARDLLRQKLRRYGDTWDLVRLRTEVGLAVSERRLADGFPALKDPLYSYELAHERDLRALGLYVDRFGPDRFDTVRCRFSYAADLHALGKADEAEQQARQCVDTLARWFGPGHPYTGVAQVRHGVYLRATGELRLAEEVGRGTLNLLTHKLGRAHPWVAIAENSLAATLASAGRDEEAVELARTALARLGDLGIAHRVGGRRVRAHVERLTGVDPTRPVPPSGYDIDLELPDV
;
A
#
# COMPACT_ATOMS: atom_id res chain seq x y z
N MET A 1 31.42 -34.20 39.11
CA MET A 1 31.58 -33.86 40.54
C MET A 1 32.55 -32.69 40.62
N PRO A 2 32.07 -31.44 40.63
CA PRO A 2 32.81 -30.33 41.21
C PRO A 2 32.57 -30.31 42.73
N ASP A 3 33.60 -29.92 43.48
CA ASP A 3 33.63 -29.91 44.94
C ASP A 3 32.45 -29.14 45.56
N ALA A 4 31.72 -29.85 46.43
CA ALA A 4 30.79 -29.30 47.38
C ALA A 4 31.57 -28.88 48.64
N ASN A 5 31.92 -27.59 48.75
CA ASN A 5 32.11 -26.88 50.03
C ASN A 5 32.50 -25.41 49.78
N THR A 6 31.51 -24.58 49.47
CA THR A 6 31.49 -23.19 49.94
C THR A 6 30.27 -23.09 50.86
N PRO A 7 30.41 -22.58 52.10
CA PRO A 7 29.29 -22.51 53.02
C PRO A 7 28.17 -21.65 52.43
N ASP A 8 26.94 -22.16 52.43
CA ASP A 8 25.73 -21.40 52.11
C ASP A 8 25.70 -20.14 53.00
N ARG A 9 26.04 -18.98 52.42
CA ARG A 9 25.95 -17.70 53.11
C ARG A 9 24.47 -17.36 53.32
N PRO A 10 24.03 -17.00 54.55
CA PRO A 10 22.61 -16.79 54.83
C PRO A 10 22.03 -15.50 54.21
N GLY A 11 22.84 -14.44 54.04
CA GLY A 11 22.41 -13.14 53.48
C GLY A 11 23.05 -12.80 52.12
N PRO A 12 22.32 -12.15 51.18
CA PRO A 12 22.88 -11.70 49.90
C PRO A 12 24.00 -10.67 50.08
N PHE A 13 25.15 -10.93 49.45
CA PHE A 13 26.25 -9.98 49.34
C PHE A 13 26.14 -9.16 48.05
N ALA A 14 25.80 -7.87 48.18
CA ALA A 14 25.60 -6.96 47.07
C ALA A 14 26.72 -5.91 46.97
N VAL A 15 27.39 -5.85 45.82
CA VAL A 15 28.44 -4.86 45.55
C VAL A 15 27.93 -3.86 44.52
N PHE A 16 27.99 -2.56 44.86
CA PHE A 16 27.58 -1.45 44.02
C PHE A 16 28.81 -0.79 43.41
N LEU A 17 28.94 -0.88 42.09
CA LEU A 17 30.04 -0.31 41.33
C LEU A 17 29.60 0.99 40.67
N ALA A 18 30.31 2.09 40.96
CA ALA A 18 30.04 3.39 40.33
C ALA A 18 31.07 3.71 39.24
N THR A 19 30.61 4.04 38.03
CA THR A 19 31.49 4.44 36.91
C THR A 19 31.88 5.92 36.88
N SER A 20 31.52 6.68 37.91
CA SER A 20 31.77 8.12 38.00
C SER A 20 31.74 8.56 39.46
N GLU A 21 32.59 9.53 39.81
CA GLU A 21 32.56 10.19 41.11
C GLU A 21 31.29 11.05 41.27
N ASN A 22 30.72 11.11 42.48
CA ASN A 22 29.58 11.96 42.85
C ASN A 22 28.21 11.63 42.21
N LEU A 23 27.89 10.35 42.00
CA LEU A 23 26.57 9.91 41.54
C LEU A 23 25.45 9.97 42.61
N GLY A 24 25.76 10.27 43.87
CA GLY A 24 24.77 10.19 44.97
C GLY A 24 24.53 8.74 45.46
N LEU A 25 25.47 7.84 45.17
CA LEU A 25 25.38 6.42 45.51
C LEU A 25 25.35 6.17 47.03
N SER A 26 26.15 6.89 47.82
CA SER A 26 26.16 6.76 49.28
C SER A 26 24.79 7.09 49.90
N THR A 27 24.13 8.15 49.42
CA THR A 27 22.77 8.52 49.86
C THR A 27 21.75 7.46 49.43
N THR A 28 21.88 6.92 48.21
CA THR A 28 21.02 5.84 47.71
C THR A 28 21.14 4.58 48.56
N LEU A 29 22.37 4.16 48.86
CA LEU A 29 22.65 2.97 49.67
C LEU A 29 22.12 3.11 51.09
N ARG A 30 22.22 4.31 51.68
CA ARG A 30 21.69 4.56 53.02
C ARG A 30 20.16 4.48 53.07
N ASN A 31 19.46 5.12 52.12
CA ASN A 31 17.99 4.99 52.01
C ASN A 31 17.57 3.52 51.84
N VAL A 32 18.26 2.76 50.98
CA VAL A 32 17.95 1.34 50.76
C VAL A 32 18.26 0.49 51.99
N ALA A 33 19.37 0.76 52.69
CA ALA A 33 19.74 0.05 53.91
C ALA A 33 18.68 0.23 55.01
N ASP A 34 18.18 1.45 55.19
CA ASP A 34 17.12 1.73 56.18
C ASP A 34 15.81 1.01 55.81
N ILE A 35 15.40 1.03 54.52
CA ILE A 35 14.23 0.26 54.06
C ILE A 35 14.39 -1.25 54.27
N LEU A 36 15.60 -1.78 54.09
CA LEU A 36 15.90 -3.18 54.35
C LEU A 36 15.84 -3.48 55.85
N ALA A 37 16.39 -2.60 56.69
CA ALA A 37 16.38 -2.73 58.15
C ALA A 37 14.97 -2.64 58.73
N ASP A 38 14.10 -1.76 58.22
CA ASP A 38 12.69 -1.60 58.62
C ASP A 38 11.89 -2.93 58.54
N THR A 39 12.35 -3.89 57.73
CA THR A 39 11.78 -5.25 57.67
C THR A 39 12.33 -6.20 58.75
N ASN A 40 12.83 -5.65 59.86
CA ASN A 40 13.47 -6.35 60.98
C ASN A 40 14.67 -7.22 60.56
N ARG A 41 15.45 -6.75 59.59
CA ARG A 41 16.67 -7.41 59.09
C ARG A 41 17.92 -6.66 59.54
N SER A 42 19.02 -7.36 59.70
CA SER A 42 20.33 -6.78 60.00
C SER A 42 21.06 -6.40 58.70
N VAL A 43 21.53 -5.15 58.59
CA VAL A 43 22.20 -4.66 57.36
C VAL A 43 23.58 -4.11 57.70
N LEU A 44 24.60 -4.54 56.97
CA LEU A 44 25.95 -3.97 57.03
C LEU A 44 26.23 -3.20 55.74
N LEU A 45 26.44 -1.89 55.86
CA LEU A 45 26.82 -0.98 54.79
C LEU A 45 28.33 -0.70 54.86
N VAL A 46 29.05 -0.92 53.78
CA VAL A 46 30.50 -0.79 53.72
C VAL A 46 30.89 0.31 52.75
N ASP A 47 31.62 1.33 53.24
CA ASP A 47 32.19 2.40 52.42
C ASP A 47 33.59 2.00 51.94
N GLY A 48 33.76 1.91 50.61
CA GLY A 48 35.02 1.62 49.95
C GLY A 48 35.81 2.85 49.46
N ARG A 49 35.37 4.08 49.74
CA ARG A 49 36.00 5.32 49.21
C ARG A 49 37.03 5.98 50.14
N SER A 50 37.01 5.71 51.44
CA SER A 50 37.85 6.41 52.43
C SER A 50 39.24 5.77 52.61
N GLY A 51 40.30 6.60 52.60
CA GLY A 51 41.71 6.20 52.79
C GLY A 51 42.10 5.73 54.20
N GLU A 52 43.37 5.28 54.30
CA GLU A 52 44.05 4.50 55.37
C GLU A 52 43.23 3.44 56.12
N PRO A 53 43.59 2.14 56.03
CA PRO A 53 42.88 1.08 56.73
C PRO A 53 43.01 1.24 58.25
N ASP A 54 41.90 1.43 58.95
CA ASP A 54 41.86 1.12 60.38
C ASP A 54 41.79 -0.40 60.53
N ALA A 55 42.96 -1.03 60.64
CA ALA A 55 43.12 -2.48 60.78
C ALA A 55 42.53 -3.07 62.10
N SER A 56 41.68 -2.32 62.81
CA SER A 56 41.09 -2.72 64.09
C SER A 56 39.56 -2.68 64.18
N ALA A 57 38.83 -2.29 63.13
CA ALA A 57 37.36 -2.28 63.16
C ALA A 57 36.77 -3.61 62.66
N LEU A 58 36.82 -4.65 63.49
CA LEU A 58 35.95 -5.83 63.31
C LEU A 58 34.47 -5.36 63.24
N PRO A 59 33.67 -5.82 62.27
CA PRO A 59 32.27 -5.39 62.18
C PRO A 59 31.51 -5.78 63.46
N PRO A 60 30.61 -4.91 63.97
CA PRO A 60 29.79 -5.22 65.13
C PRO A 60 28.93 -6.47 64.87
N ARG A 61 28.44 -7.12 65.92
CA ARG A 61 27.52 -8.25 65.76
C ARG A 61 26.19 -7.77 65.16
N PRO A 62 25.55 -8.55 64.26
CA PRO A 62 24.32 -8.15 63.60
C PRO A 62 23.17 -7.97 64.60
N GLU A 63 22.50 -6.81 64.54
CA GLU A 63 21.27 -6.50 65.28
C GLU A 63 20.10 -6.39 64.28
N PRO A 64 18.99 -7.15 64.45
CA PRO A 64 17.80 -7.02 63.62
C PRO A 64 17.20 -5.61 63.70
N GLY A 65 16.79 -5.06 62.55
CA GLY A 65 16.21 -3.72 62.51
C GLY A 65 17.22 -2.58 62.50
N ARG A 66 18.52 -2.88 62.39
CA ARG A 66 19.59 -1.87 62.47
C ARG A 66 20.55 -1.93 61.30
N VAL A 67 20.95 -0.75 60.82
CA VAL A 67 22.03 -0.56 59.85
C VAL A 67 23.34 -0.29 60.58
N HIS A 68 24.36 -1.08 60.29
CA HIS A 68 25.73 -0.89 60.76
C HIS A 68 26.62 -0.43 59.60
N THR A 69 27.59 0.45 59.86
CA THR A 69 28.51 0.97 58.84
C THR A 69 29.96 0.57 59.12
N ALA A 70 30.70 0.17 58.10
CA ALA A 70 32.13 -0.14 58.17
C ALA A 70 32.92 0.49 56.99
N THR A 71 34.23 0.62 57.12
CA THR A 71 35.14 1.12 56.07
C THR A 71 36.11 0.03 55.63
N ALA A 72 36.25 -0.22 54.34
CA ALA A 72 37.16 -1.24 53.81
C ALA A 72 37.87 -0.76 52.53
N PRO A 73 39.09 -0.20 52.63
CA PRO A 73 39.82 0.27 51.47
C PRO A 73 40.46 -0.89 50.68
N GLY A 74 40.14 -0.98 49.38
CA GLY A 74 40.84 -1.85 48.42
C GLY A 74 40.33 -3.30 48.34
N GLY A 75 40.71 -3.98 47.25
CA GLY A 75 40.17 -5.30 46.90
C GLY A 75 40.49 -6.47 47.87
N PRO A 76 41.70 -6.55 48.45
CA PRO A 76 42.03 -7.59 49.44
C PRO A 76 41.22 -7.48 50.74
N ALA A 77 40.89 -6.27 51.18
CA ALA A 77 40.09 -6.03 52.38
C ALA A 77 38.62 -6.45 52.18
N LEU A 78 38.07 -6.20 50.99
CA LEU A 78 36.73 -6.64 50.60
C LEU A 78 36.63 -8.18 50.47
N ALA A 79 37.67 -8.83 49.96
CA ALA A 79 37.74 -10.30 49.92
C ALA A 79 37.78 -10.90 51.34
N ALA A 80 38.58 -10.31 52.24
CA ALA A 80 38.61 -10.73 53.64
C ALA A 80 37.25 -10.54 54.34
N LEU A 81 36.54 -9.44 54.08
CA LEU A 81 35.19 -9.20 54.58
C LEU A 81 34.15 -10.17 53.97
N ALA A 82 34.35 -10.57 52.71
CA ALA A 82 33.55 -11.59 52.05
C ALA A 82 33.78 -13.02 52.60
N GLU A 83 34.84 -13.24 53.37
CA GLU A 83 35.14 -14.52 54.02
C GLU A 83 35.00 -14.46 55.55
N ASP A 84 34.74 -13.27 56.12
CA ASP A 84 34.57 -13.04 57.56
C ASP A 84 33.25 -13.68 58.08
N PRO A 85 33.30 -14.54 59.12
CA PRO A 85 32.12 -15.20 59.69
C PRO A 85 31.11 -14.26 60.36
N VAL A 86 31.54 -13.11 60.89
CA VAL A 86 30.69 -12.10 61.52
C VAL A 86 29.98 -11.27 60.45
N ALA A 87 30.68 -10.88 59.38
CA ALA A 87 30.07 -10.22 58.23
C ALA A 87 29.07 -11.14 57.50
N ALA A 88 29.36 -12.44 57.43
CA ALA A 88 28.47 -13.44 56.86
C ALA A 88 27.17 -13.68 57.66
N ALA A 89 27.09 -13.20 58.91
CA ALA A 89 25.92 -13.36 59.78
C ALA A 89 24.86 -12.24 59.60
N TYR A 90 25.14 -11.21 58.81
CA TYR A 90 24.17 -10.16 58.46
C TYR A 90 23.17 -10.65 57.40
N ASP A 91 21.92 -10.18 57.48
CA ASP A 91 20.88 -10.52 56.50
C ASP A 91 21.13 -9.84 55.14
N HIS A 92 21.76 -8.67 55.12
CA HIS A 92 22.20 -7.99 53.89
C HIS A 92 23.55 -7.31 54.10
N LEU A 93 24.44 -7.48 53.12
CA LEU A 93 25.74 -6.83 53.10
C LEU A 93 25.84 -5.99 51.82
N LEU A 94 25.85 -4.65 51.96
CA LEU A 94 25.88 -3.69 50.86
C LEU A 94 27.25 -3.00 50.83
N VAL A 95 27.93 -3.01 49.69
CA VAL A 95 29.27 -2.41 49.55
C VAL A 95 29.25 -1.31 48.48
N GLU A 96 29.71 -0.11 48.83
CA GLU A 96 30.01 0.95 47.87
C GLU A 96 31.45 0.80 47.38
N ALA A 97 31.64 0.45 46.10
CA ALA A 97 32.95 0.29 45.49
C ALA A 97 33.13 1.25 44.29
N PRO A 98 34.03 2.26 44.36
CA PRO A 98 34.33 3.11 43.22
C PRO A 98 35.12 2.35 42.14
N VAL A 99 34.87 2.66 40.87
CA VAL A 99 35.68 2.17 39.74
C VAL A 99 36.69 3.27 39.38
N PRO A 100 38.01 3.03 39.46
CA PRO A 100 39.02 4.03 39.14
C PRO A 100 39.09 4.29 37.63
N ASP A 101 39.43 5.53 37.24
CA ASP A 101 39.47 6.02 35.85
C ASP A 101 40.63 5.44 35.00
N SER A 102 41.55 4.65 35.57
CA SER A 102 42.75 4.14 34.89
C SER A 102 42.70 2.64 34.59
N SER A 103 43.13 2.25 33.39
CA SER A 103 43.02 0.89 32.84
C SER A 103 44.02 -0.14 33.40
N GLU A 104 44.81 0.19 34.42
CA GLU A 104 45.89 -0.69 34.92
C GLU A 104 45.64 -1.32 36.30
N GLU A 105 44.60 -0.94 37.05
CA GLU A 105 44.34 -1.51 38.38
C GLU A 105 43.21 -2.55 38.37
N THR A 106 43.58 -3.81 38.62
CA THR A 106 42.71 -5.01 38.62
C THR A 106 41.92 -5.22 39.92
N GLU A 107 41.90 -4.25 40.84
CA GLU A 107 41.35 -4.42 42.20
C GLU A 107 39.80 -4.43 42.31
N PRO A 108 39.03 -3.56 41.63
CA PRO A 108 37.56 -3.62 41.67
C PRO A 108 37.02 -4.91 41.04
N VAL A 109 37.70 -5.40 39.99
CA VAL A 109 37.41 -6.65 39.28
C VAL A 109 37.54 -7.87 40.19
N ARG A 110 38.53 -7.88 41.10
CA ARG A 110 38.71 -8.95 42.08
C ARG A 110 37.64 -8.95 43.17
N SER A 111 37.14 -7.77 43.56
CA SER A 111 36.10 -7.63 44.59
C SER A 111 34.74 -8.12 44.09
N ALA A 112 34.43 -7.89 42.81
CA ALA A 112 33.20 -8.37 42.16
C ALA A 112 33.13 -9.91 42.02
N ALA A 113 34.26 -10.63 42.14
CA ALA A 113 34.30 -12.09 42.07
C ALA A 113 33.62 -12.77 43.28
N TYR A 114 33.52 -12.07 44.42
CA TYR A 114 32.97 -12.60 45.67
C TYR A 114 31.50 -12.25 45.90
N ALA A 115 30.95 -11.28 45.15
CA ALA A 115 29.56 -10.83 45.24
C ALA A 115 28.56 -11.94 44.84
N ASP A 116 27.35 -11.86 45.36
CA ASP A 116 26.19 -12.65 44.90
C ASP A 116 25.30 -11.82 43.96
N THR A 117 25.20 -10.51 44.24
CA THR A 117 24.56 -9.52 43.37
C THR A 117 25.54 -8.39 43.07
N LEU A 118 25.69 -8.06 41.79
CA LEU A 118 26.46 -6.94 41.32
C LEU A 118 25.51 -5.86 40.80
N VAL A 119 25.61 -4.65 41.34
CA VAL A 119 24.82 -3.50 40.91
C VAL A 119 25.73 -2.49 40.23
N VAL A 120 25.61 -2.35 38.91
CA VAL A 120 26.40 -1.38 38.14
C VAL A 120 25.63 -0.07 38.06
N CYS A 121 26.19 0.97 38.68
CA CYS A 121 25.59 2.28 38.86
C CYS A 121 26.23 3.29 37.90
N PHE A 122 25.40 4.05 37.20
CA PHE A 122 25.85 5.03 36.22
C PHE A 122 24.92 6.25 36.17
N ALA A 123 25.45 7.39 35.70
CA ALA A 123 24.60 8.52 35.33
C ALA A 123 23.88 8.22 34.02
N MET A 124 22.71 8.82 33.81
CA MET A 124 21.92 8.69 32.57
C MET A 124 22.51 9.48 31.37
N THR A 125 23.83 9.46 31.23
CA THR A 125 24.59 10.07 30.13
C THR A 125 25.22 9.01 29.24
N ALA A 126 25.38 9.33 27.96
CA ALA A 126 25.93 8.40 26.97
C ALA A 126 27.28 7.78 27.43
N TRP A 127 28.25 8.61 27.81
CA TRP A 127 29.57 8.13 28.22
C TRP A 127 29.52 7.20 29.44
N SER A 128 28.71 7.53 30.46
CA SER A 128 28.59 6.71 31.67
C SER A 128 27.90 5.36 31.39
N ILE A 129 26.90 5.32 30.51
CA ILE A 129 26.22 4.09 30.10
C ILE A 129 27.17 3.16 29.33
N ASP A 130 27.95 3.70 28.39
CA ASP A 130 28.93 2.91 27.64
C ASP A 130 30.02 2.35 28.55
N GLY A 131 30.55 3.16 29.46
CA GLY A 131 31.55 2.74 30.44
C GLY A 131 31.02 1.64 31.36
N ALA A 132 29.76 1.76 31.81
CA ALA A 132 29.11 0.76 32.65
C ALA A 132 28.88 -0.57 31.95
N ALA A 133 28.48 -0.54 30.67
CA ALA A 133 28.31 -1.75 29.88
C ALA A 133 29.65 -2.45 29.60
N ALA A 134 30.70 -1.68 29.25
CA ALA A 134 32.05 -2.21 29.05
C ALA A 134 32.62 -2.82 30.34
N LEU A 135 32.38 -2.16 31.48
CA LEU A 135 32.75 -2.70 32.79
C LEU A 135 32.00 -4.00 33.07
N ALA A 136 30.70 -4.07 32.83
CA ALA A 136 29.92 -5.29 33.03
C ALA A 136 30.41 -6.43 32.13
N GLU A 137 30.75 -6.14 30.87
CA GLU A 137 31.32 -7.11 29.93
C GLU A 137 32.69 -7.64 30.40
N ASP A 138 33.62 -6.75 30.77
CA ASP A 138 34.95 -7.13 31.28
C ASP A 138 34.84 -7.96 32.58
N LEU A 139 33.91 -7.60 33.46
CA LEU A 139 33.62 -8.37 34.68
C LEU A 139 33.07 -9.75 34.34
N MET A 140 32.21 -9.90 33.34
CA MET A 140 31.69 -11.21 32.94
C MET A 140 32.80 -12.09 32.34
N VAL A 141 33.75 -11.51 31.59
CA VAL A 141 34.90 -12.25 31.03
C VAL A 141 35.86 -12.74 32.13
N ARG A 142 36.10 -11.95 33.18
CA ARG A 142 37.15 -12.22 34.18
C ARG A 142 36.70 -13.06 35.39
N ARG A 143 35.41 -13.35 35.54
CA ARG A 143 34.80 -13.87 36.78
C ARG A 143 34.72 -15.40 36.90
N GLY A 144 35.05 -16.16 35.85
CA GLY A 144 34.98 -17.64 35.86
C GLY A 144 33.55 -18.19 35.99
N ASP A 145 33.40 -19.50 36.30
CA ASP A 145 32.12 -20.25 36.24
C ASP A 145 31.10 -19.97 37.38
N ARG A 146 31.37 -19.04 38.31
CA ARG A 146 30.44 -18.76 39.42
C ARG A 146 29.23 -17.94 38.91
N PRO A 147 27.97 -18.27 39.24
CA PRO A 147 26.83 -17.43 38.87
C PRO A 147 26.74 -16.16 39.75
N VAL A 148 26.55 -14.96 39.17
CA VAL A 148 26.16 -13.70 39.88
C VAL A 148 24.96 -13.12 39.20
N ARG A 149 24.13 -12.47 40.00
CA ARG A 149 23.06 -11.62 39.50
C ARG A 149 23.58 -10.22 39.18
N LEU A 150 23.44 -9.81 37.95
CA LEU A 150 23.71 -8.42 37.53
C LEU A 150 22.44 -7.59 37.58
N LEU A 151 22.53 -6.38 38.14
CA LEU A 151 21.52 -5.32 38.14
C LEU A 151 22.15 -4.04 37.61
N THR A 152 21.40 -3.25 36.84
CA THR A 152 21.84 -1.94 36.37
C THR A 152 21.00 -0.85 37.03
N LEU A 153 21.66 0.20 37.51
CA LEU A 153 21.04 1.29 38.26
C LEU A 153 21.42 2.64 37.63
N GLY A 154 20.46 3.26 36.96
CA GLY A 154 20.57 4.62 36.45
C GLY A 154 20.27 5.64 37.55
N LEU A 155 21.26 6.46 37.90
CA LEU A 155 21.11 7.53 38.89
C LEU A 155 20.97 8.89 38.21
N LYS A 156 20.24 9.80 38.85
CA LYS A 156 20.01 11.18 38.40
C LYS A 156 19.30 11.26 37.03
N SER A 157 18.23 10.50 36.82
CA SER A 157 17.39 10.67 35.63
C SER A 157 16.61 12.00 35.70
N ASP A 158 16.63 12.77 34.61
CA ASP A 158 15.92 14.05 34.48
C ASP A 158 14.74 13.89 33.50
N THR A 159 13.52 14.06 34.02
CA THR A 159 12.29 13.96 33.23
C THR A 159 12.01 15.21 32.41
N GLY A 160 12.64 16.35 32.71
CA GLY A 160 12.46 17.62 32.00
C GLY A 160 13.03 17.62 30.58
N VAL A 161 13.92 16.67 30.26
CA VAL A 161 14.50 16.49 28.91
C VAL A 161 14.11 15.13 28.33
N HIS A 162 12.81 14.99 28.05
CA HIS A 162 12.12 13.75 27.66
C HIS A 162 12.84 12.91 26.59
N ASP A 163 13.33 13.53 25.50
CA ASP A 163 14.03 12.80 24.42
C ASP A 163 15.37 12.20 24.88
N ARG A 164 16.14 12.95 25.68
CA ARG A 164 17.44 12.46 26.18
C ARG A 164 17.25 11.27 27.11
N LEU A 165 16.22 11.30 27.96
CA LEU A 165 15.95 10.20 28.89
C LEU A 165 15.53 8.92 28.15
N ARG A 166 14.66 9.04 27.13
CA ARG A 166 14.28 7.92 26.26
C ARG A 166 15.49 7.34 25.53
N ASP A 167 16.31 8.18 24.92
CA ASP A 167 17.51 7.74 24.18
C ASP A 167 18.52 7.06 25.11
N SER A 168 18.65 7.54 26.35
CA SER A 168 19.48 6.91 27.38
C SER A 168 18.95 5.52 27.78
N ARG A 169 17.64 5.35 27.98
CA ARG A 169 17.00 4.05 28.27
C ARG A 169 17.25 3.03 27.17
N GLU A 170 17.05 3.41 25.92
CA GLU A 170 17.33 2.55 24.76
C GLU A 170 18.81 2.20 24.67
N ARG A 171 19.69 3.17 24.95
CA ARG A 171 21.13 2.97 24.96
C ARG A 171 21.57 1.98 26.04
N VAL A 172 20.97 2.01 27.23
CA VAL A 172 21.20 1.01 28.28
C VAL A 172 20.87 -0.38 27.75
N ARG A 173 19.64 -0.61 27.26
CA ARG A 173 19.25 -1.92 26.71
C ARG A 173 20.19 -2.41 25.62
N ARG A 174 20.50 -1.57 24.63
CA ARG A 174 21.38 -1.93 23.51
C ARG A 174 22.79 -2.28 23.98
N LYS A 175 23.33 -1.54 24.95
CA LYS A 175 24.72 -1.72 25.40
C LYS A 175 24.87 -2.88 26.38
N PHE A 176 23.84 -3.19 27.15
CA PHE A 176 23.83 -4.33 28.06
C PHE A 176 23.30 -5.63 27.42
N ALA A 177 22.66 -5.58 26.23
CA ALA A 177 22.18 -6.77 25.52
C ALA A 177 23.25 -7.86 25.27
N PRO A 178 24.50 -7.54 24.87
CA PRO A 178 25.56 -8.56 24.74
C PRO A 178 25.87 -9.25 26.06
N VAL A 179 25.86 -8.50 27.17
CA VAL A 179 26.08 -9.01 28.53
C VAL A 179 24.91 -9.90 28.96
N ALA A 180 23.67 -9.51 28.66
CA ALA A 180 22.48 -10.32 28.91
C ALA A 180 22.54 -11.66 28.15
N ALA A 181 22.90 -11.62 26.87
CA ALA A 181 23.04 -12.80 26.02
C ALA A 181 24.13 -13.75 26.55
N ALA A 182 25.27 -13.22 26.99
CA ALA A 182 26.34 -14.01 27.61
C ALA A 182 25.88 -14.71 28.90
N LEU A 183 24.92 -14.13 29.62
CA LEU A 183 24.29 -14.72 30.81
C LEU A 183 23.10 -15.65 30.50
N GLY A 184 22.81 -15.91 29.21
CA GLY A 184 21.66 -16.71 28.80
C GLY A 184 20.31 -16.05 29.13
N ARG A 185 20.27 -14.72 29.20
CA ARG A 185 19.08 -13.92 29.51
C ARG A 185 18.70 -13.04 28.32
N THR A 186 17.43 -12.69 28.26
CA THR A 186 16.90 -11.76 27.26
C THR A 186 17.26 -10.31 27.56
N ASP A 187 17.34 -9.94 28.85
CA ASP A 187 17.74 -8.60 29.30
C ASP A 187 18.35 -8.64 30.71
N ILE A 188 18.99 -7.54 31.12
CA ILE A 188 19.48 -7.29 32.49
C ILE A 188 18.50 -6.32 33.18
N PRO A 189 18.05 -6.61 34.41
CA PRO A 189 17.12 -5.73 35.11
C PRO A 189 17.71 -4.34 35.30
N PHE A 190 16.96 -3.33 34.85
CA PHE A 190 17.33 -1.93 34.88
C PHE A 190 16.35 -1.12 35.74
N LEU A 191 16.91 -0.43 36.74
CA LEU A 191 16.20 0.45 37.65
C LEU A 191 16.70 1.88 37.47
N GLU A 192 15.81 2.84 37.69
CA GLU A 192 16.14 4.26 37.63
C GLU A 192 15.74 4.97 38.92
N ILE A 193 16.59 5.90 39.37
CA ILE A 193 16.29 6.80 40.48
C ILE A 193 16.34 8.23 39.96
N PRO A 194 15.20 8.94 39.91
CA PRO A 194 15.15 10.29 39.37
C PRO A 194 15.93 11.27 40.21
N TYR A 195 16.40 12.30 39.53
CA TYR A 195 17.04 13.44 40.18
C TYR A 195 15.99 14.28 40.89
N ASN A 196 16.15 14.48 42.21
CA ASN A 196 15.34 15.41 42.97
C ASN A 196 16.25 16.41 43.71
N PRO A 197 16.21 17.71 43.35
CA PRO A 197 17.04 18.74 43.97
C PRO A 197 16.87 18.83 45.50
N LEU A 198 15.67 18.56 46.02
CA LEU A 198 15.35 18.67 47.45
C LEU A 198 16.17 17.69 48.31
N TYR A 199 16.55 16.53 47.76
CA TYR A 199 17.29 15.48 48.46
C TYR A 199 18.80 15.50 48.20
N GLN A 200 19.28 16.31 47.26
CA GLN A 200 20.71 16.36 46.92
C GLN A 200 21.52 17.19 47.92
N ASP A 201 20.95 18.29 48.42
CA ASP A 201 21.60 19.22 49.33
C ASP A 201 21.15 19.05 50.79
N SER A 202 20.24 18.10 51.05
CA SER A 202 19.76 17.81 52.41
C SER A 202 20.50 16.62 53.02
N LEU A 203 20.80 16.71 54.33
CA LEU A 203 21.26 15.57 55.13
C LEU A 203 20.13 14.59 55.49
N SER A 204 18.87 14.92 55.18
CA SER A 204 17.70 14.08 55.45
C SER A 204 17.52 13.01 54.36
N LEU A 205 17.32 11.76 54.77
CA LEU A 205 17.00 10.66 53.87
C LEU A 205 15.53 10.76 53.40
N ALA A 206 15.24 10.26 52.20
CA ALA A 206 13.88 10.24 51.67
C ALA A 206 12.95 9.36 52.51
N VAL A 207 13.50 8.30 53.13
CA VAL A 207 12.76 7.41 54.05
C VAL A 207 12.28 8.13 55.31
N ASP A 208 13.01 9.15 55.77
CA ASP A 208 12.64 9.96 56.93
C ASP A 208 11.64 11.07 56.59
N ALA A 209 11.62 11.50 55.32
CA ALA A 209 10.88 12.68 54.85
C ALA A 209 9.57 12.36 54.12
N GLU A 210 9.44 11.15 53.53
CA GLU A 210 8.27 10.70 52.79
C GLU A 210 7.60 9.53 53.53
N ASP A 211 6.27 9.50 53.64
CA ASP A 211 5.54 8.42 54.29
C ASP A 211 5.53 7.12 53.45
N ALA A 212 5.41 5.97 54.11
CA ALA A 212 5.25 4.67 53.44
C ALA A 212 3.95 4.65 52.61
N GLY A 213 4.04 4.23 51.33
CA GLY A 213 2.89 4.17 50.41
C GLY A 213 2.65 5.44 49.60
N THR A 214 3.53 6.46 49.68
CA THR A 214 3.45 7.66 48.85
C THR A 214 3.69 7.31 47.37
N ILE A 215 2.85 7.81 46.46
CA ILE A 215 2.93 7.50 45.00
C ILE A 215 3.88 8.46 44.26
N SER A 216 4.20 9.62 44.85
CA SER A 216 5.10 10.65 44.33
C SER A 216 6.30 10.86 45.26
N GLY A 217 7.51 11.05 44.72
CA GLY A 217 8.72 11.22 45.53
C GLY A 217 9.81 10.19 45.19
N LEU A 218 10.87 10.14 45.99
CA LEU A 218 12.01 9.23 45.77
C LEU A 218 11.89 7.90 46.52
N ARG A 219 11.15 7.84 47.63
CA ARG A 219 10.98 6.63 48.46
C ARG A 219 10.51 5.41 47.67
N PRO A 220 9.54 5.50 46.73
CA PRO A 220 9.11 4.34 45.95
C PRO A 220 10.22 3.71 45.10
N TYR A 221 11.15 4.52 44.60
CA TYR A 221 12.28 4.05 43.80
C TYR A 221 13.30 3.30 44.67
N TYR A 222 13.51 3.74 45.91
CA TYR A 222 14.36 3.04 46.87
C TYR A 222 13.71 1.74 47.39
N GLU A 223 12.38 1.74 47.60
CA GLU A 223 11.63 0.54 47.98
C GLU A 223 11.71 -0.54 46.88
N GLN A 224 11.60 -0.15 45.61
CA GLN A 224 11.78 -1.05 44.47
C GLN A 224 13.20 -1.64 44.40
N LEU A 225 14.23 -0.83 44.63
CA LEU A 225 15.61 -1.32 44.67
C LEU A 225 15.81 -2.29 45.85
N ALA A 226 15.26 -2.00 47.02
CA ALA A 226 15.28 -2.91 48.17
C ALA A 226 14.57 -4.24 47.86
N ASP A 227 13.43 -4.22 47.19
CA ASP A 227 12.71 -5.43 46.75
C ASP A 227 13.52 -6.25 45.74
N GLN A 228 14.18 -5.59 44.79
CA GLN A 228 15.06 -6.28 43.87
C GLN A 228 16.23 -6.94 44.61
N LEU A 229 16.84 -6.29 45.61
CA LEU A 229 17.91 -6.90 46.41
C LEU A 229 17.42 -8.07 47.29
N ARG A 230 16.16 -8.03 47.75
CA ARG A 230 15.54 -9.14 48.51
C ARG A 230 15.29 -10.38 47.64
N ALA A 231 14.99 -10.22 46.36
CA ALA A 231 14.62 -11.33 45.48
C ALA A 231 15.83 -12.21 45.10
N ARG A 232 15.74 -13.55 45.21
CA ARG A 232 16.82 -14.48 44.80
C ARG A 232 16.89 -14.73 43.29
N ARG A 233 15.85 -14.37 42.53
CA ARG A 233 15.79 -14.41 41.05
C ARG A 233 15.06 -13.16 40.55
N ALA A 234 15.35 -12.72 39.33
CA ALA A 234 14.61 -11.63 38.69
C ALA A 234 13.14 -12.08 38.45
N ALA A 235 12.18 -11.20 38.74
CA ALA A 235 10.76 -11.46 38.47
C ALA A 235 10.52 -11.48 36.95
N ARG A 236 9.76 -12.46 36.47
CA ARG A 236 9.24 -12.50 35.09
C ARG A 236 7.95 -11.67 35.06
N LEU A 237 7.63 -11.02 33.94
CA LEU A 237 6.37 -10.30 33.79
C LEU A 237 5.19 -11.29 33.94
N THR A 238 4.36 -11.10 34.96
CA THR A 238 3.19 -11.94 35.26
C THR A 238 1.87 -11.20 35.13
N ASP A 239 1.88 -9.87 35.29
CA ASP A 239 0.68 -9.05 35.39
C ASP A 239 0.81 -7.78 34.54
N VAL A 240 -0.24 -7.43 33.79
CA VAL A 240 -0.28 -6.21 32.98
C VAL A 240 -1.61 -5.50 33.22
N THR A 241 -1.56 -4.21 33.52
CA THR A 241 -2.75 -3.36 33.55
C THR A 241 -2.81 -2.53 32.27
N VAL A 242 -3.91 -2.61 31.53
CA VAL A 242 -4.15 -1.80 30.32
C VAL A 242 -5.15 -0.71 30.66
N VAL A 243 -4.69 0.53 30.66
CA VAL A 243 -5.52 1.73 30.83
C VAL A 243 -5.99 2.21 29.46
N HIS A 244 -7.31 2.31 29.27
CA HIS A 244 -7.90 2.61 27.98
C HIS A 244 -9.11 3.54 28.06
N SER A 245 -9.37 4.25 26.97
CA SER A 245 -10.59 5.04 26.74
C SER A 245 -11.72 4.16 26.18
N ALA A 246 -12.93 4.71 26.05
CA ALA A 246 -14.05 4.00 25.43
C ALA A 246 -13.77 3.66 23.95
N ARG A 247 -13.12 4.56 23.21
CA ARG A 247 -12.75 4.37 21.79
C ARG A 247 -11.75 3.24 21.55
N HIS A 248 -10.90 2.91 22.54
CA HIS A 248 -9.86 1.88 22.42
C HIS A 248 -10.24 0.52 23.02
N ALA A 249 -11.52 0.31 23.35
CA ALA A 249 -11.98 -0.91 23.99
C ALA A 249 -11.64 -2.20 23.20
N LEU A 250 -11.64 -2.15 21.86
CA LEU A 250 -11.27 -3.30 21.02
C LEU A 250 -9.76 -3.61 21.09
N TRP A 251 -8.91 -2.58 21.09
CA TRP A 251 -7.48 -2.73 21.33
C TRP A 251 -7.19 -3.30 22.71
N ALA A 252 -7.91 -2.82 23.74
CA ALA A 252 -7.80 -3.36 25.09
C ALA A 252 -8.19 -4.84 25.16
N ALA A 253 -9.29 -5.24 24.51
CA ALA A 253 -9.72 -6.63 24.44
C ALA A 253 -8.73 -7.53 23.69
N TRP A 254 -8.22 -7.08 22.53
CA TRP A 254 -7.20 -7.80 21.77
C TRP A 254 -5.92 -7.98 22.59
N LEU A 255 -5.42 -6.92 23.24
CA LEU A 255 -4.23 -7.00 24.09
C LEU A 255 -4.38 -8.01 25.22
N ARG A 256 -5.52 -8.00 25.93
CA ARG A 256 -5.80 -8.97 27.00
C ARG A 256 -5.72 -10.40 26.50
N ASP A 257 -6.34 -10.69 25.36
CA ASP A 257 -6.39 -12.04 24.81
C ASP A 257 -5.00 -12.50 24.33
N ARG A 258 -4.20 -11.62 23.69
CA ARG A 258 -2.83 -11.94 23.25
C ARG A 258 -1.86 -12.12 24.41
N LEU A 259 -1.94 -11.28 25.45
CA LEU A 259 -1.11 -11.41 26.65
C LEU A 259 -1.45 -12.67 27.47
N ALA A 260 -2.72 -13.08 27.49
CA ALA A 260 -3.14 -14.32 28.15
C ALA A 260 -2.48 -15.57 27.52
N LEU A 261 -2.24 -15.58 26.21
CA LEU A 261 -1.53 -16.68 25.53
C LEU A 261 -0.08 -16.83 25.99
N LYS A 262 0.56 -15.75 26.45
CA LYS A 262 1.91 -15.77 27.07
C LYS A 262 1.88 -16.03 28.59
N GLY A 263 0.72 -16.37 29.14
CA GLY A 263 0.55 -16.63 30.58
C GLY A 263 0.62 -15.37 31.44
N VAL A 264 0.41 -14.19 30.85
CA VAL A 264 0.38 -12.90 31.55
C VAL A 264 -1.08 -12.60 31.90
N ARG A 265 -1.36 -12.32 33.18
CA ARG A 265 -2.69 -11.88 33.62
C ARG A 265 -2.87 -10.42 33.22
N THR A 266 -3.98 -10.10 32.54
CA THR A 266 -4.24 -8.74 32.08
C THR A 266 -5.52 -8.18 32.68
N GLU A 267 -5.39 -7.04 33.37
CA GLU A 267 -6.51 -6.27 33.90
C GLU A 267 -6.80 -5.09 32.95
N LEU A 268 -8.06 -4.89 32.59
CA LEU A 268 -8.50 -3.74 31.79
C LEU A 268 -9.10 -2.70 32.71
N ARG A 269 -8.60 -1.47 32.63
CA ARG A 269 -9.03 -0.34 33.46
C ARG A 269 -9.41 0.84 32.58
N ARG A 270 -10.53 1.49 32.89
CA ARG A 270 -10.92 2.70 32.15
C ARG A 270 -10.13 3.90 32.66
N ALA A 271 -9.77 4.79 31.73
CA ALA A 271 -9.03 6.02 32.00
C ALA A 271 -9.64 6.88 33.11
N ASP A 272 -10.97 7.02 33.14
CA ASP A 272 -11.76 7.76 34.12
C ASP A 272 -11.74 7.16 35.55
N THR A 273 -11.30 5.91 35.70
CA THR A 273 -11.24 5.18 36.99
C THR A 273 -9.81 4.94 37.50
N TYR A 274 -8.80 5.36 36.74
CA TYR A 274 -7.41 5.15 37.10
C TYR A 274 -6.93 6.21 38.11
N ALA A 275 -6.24 5.78 39.16
CA ALA A 275 -5.85 6.64 40.29
C ALA A 275 -4.34 6.85 40.41
N GLY A 276 -3.58 6.64 39.32
CA GLY A 276 -2.13 6.85 39.31
C GLY A 276 -1.32 5.70 39.94
N GLU A 277 -1.85 4.47 40.00
CA GLU A 277 -1.15 3.36 40.65
C GLU A 277 0.10 2.90 39.87
N ARG A 278 1.22 2.69 40.57
CA ARG A 278 2.49 2.21 39.97
C ARG A 278 2.49 0.69 39.76
N PRO A 279 3.15 0.18 38.71
CA PRO A 279 3.35 -1.26 38.56
C PRO A 279 4.26 -1.81 39.67
N GLY A 280 3.89 -2.95 40.25
CA GLY A 280 4.70 -3.69 41.22
C GLY A 280 5.79 -4.55 40.55
N SER A 281 6.59 -5.26 41.35
CA SER A 281 7.64 -6.16 40.83
C SER A 281 7.04 -7.26 39.95
N GLY A 282 7.46 -7.33 38.69
CA GLY A 282 6.93 -8.29 37.71
C GLY A 282 5.59 -7.88 37.07
N ALA A 283 5.17 -6.62 37.22
CA ALA A 283 3.99 -6.07 36.56
C ALA A 283 4.36 -4.93 35.59
N ALA A 284 3.52 -4.67 34.59
CA ALA A 284 3.66 -3.52 33.68
C ALA A 284 2.34 -2.77 33.50
N LEU A 285 2.44 -1.50 33.13
CA LEU A 285 1.31 -0.61 32.92
C LEU A 285 1.32 -0.07 31.48
N LEU A 286 0.24 -0.32 30.74
CA LEU A 286 0.09 0.06 29.34
C LEU A 286 -1.00 1.11 29.20
N PHE A 287 -0.65 2.29 28.68
CA PHE A 287 -1.62 3.32 28.31
C PHE A 287 -1.88 3.24 26.80
N LEU A 288 -3.12 2.96 26.41
CA LEU A 288 -3.54 3.00 25.01
C LEU A 288 -3.85 4.44 24.61
N SER A 289 -3.02 5.02 23.73
CA SER A 289 -3.23 6.34 23.08
C SER A 289 -3.99 7.35 23.97
N PRO A 290 -3.33 7.99 24.96
CA PRO A 290 -3.99 8.81 25.96
C PRO A 290 -4.37 10.22 25.46
N ASP A 291 -4.54 10.45 24.17
CA ASP A 291 -4.96 11.74 23.60
C ASP A 291 -6.42 12.14 23.95
N ASP A 292 -7.24 11.19 24.41
CA ASP A 292 -8.55 11.44 25.05
C ASP A 292 -8.45 11.62 26.58
N ALA A 293 -7.25 11.55 27.16
CA ALA A 293 -7.07 11.70 28.60
C ALA A 293 -7.25 13.17 29.01
N ASP A 294 -7.93 13.40 30.13
CA ASP A 294 -8.00 14.74 30.72
C ASP A 294 -6.63 15.19 31.27
N ASP A 295 -6.49 16.49 31.53
CA ASP A 295 -5.24 17.07 32.04
C ASP A 295 -4.79 16.44 33.36
N THR A 296 -5.74 15.99 34.19
CA THR A 296 -5.45 15.35 35.47
C THR A 296 -4.80 13.98 35.29
N LEU A 297 -5.34 13.16 34.38
CA LEU A 297 -4.78 11.87 34.03
C LEU A 297 -3.44 12.03 33.31
N LEU A 298 -3.28 13.04 32.45
CA LEU A 298 -2.00 13.34 31.80
C LEU A 298 -0.91 13.75 32.80
N GLU A 299 -1.25 14.55 33.82
CA GLU A 299 -0.35 14.87 34.92
C GLU A 299 0.04 13.62 35.73
N GLN A 300 -0.92 12.74 36.02
CA GLN A 300 -0.66 11.47 36.70
C GLN A 300 0.26 10.56 35.87
N ILE A 301 -0.03 10.40 34.56
CA ILE A 301 0.83 9.66 33.63
C ILE A 301 2.23 10.28 33.59
N GLY A 302 2.32 11.61 33.51
CA GLY A 302 3.59 12.32 33.47
C GLY A 302 4.42 12.19 34.76
N ALA A 303 3.76 12.06 35.91
CA ALA A 303 4.44 11.84 37.19
C ALA A 303 4.99 10.40 37.35
N LEU A 304 4.50 9.44 36.55
CA LEU A 304 4.82 8.00 36.66
C LEU A 304 6.09 7.61 35.90
N SER A 305 7.23 8.27 36.13
CA SER A 305 8.50 7.90 35.48
C SER A 305 8.97 6.51 35.94
N HIS A 306 8.68 5.47 35.16
CA HIS A 306 8.97 4.07 35.49
C HIS A 306 9.37 3.26 34.23
N THR A 307 10.31 2.32 34.38
CA THR A 307 10.84 1.49 33.28
C THR A 307 9.88 0.43 32.77
N ASP A 308 8.75 0.20 33.46
CA ASP A 308 7.67 -0.76 33.09
C ASP A 308 6.35 -0.07 32.70
N VAL A 309 6.35 1.26 32.53
CA VAL A 309 5.23 2.00 31.94
C VAL A 309 5.47 2.15 30.44
N ARG A 310 4.47 1.82 29.61
CA ARG A 310 4.53 1.95 28.14
C ARG A 310 3.33 2.73 27.61
N ILE A 311 3.56 3.53 26.58
CA ILE A 311 2.51 4.15 25.77
C ILE A 311 2.35 3.31 24.49
N LEU A 312 1.16 2.75 24.28
CA LEU A 312 0.82 2.04 23.04
C LEU A 312 0.14 3.02 22.09
N LEU A 313 0.75 3.25 20.94
CA LEU A 313 0.20 4.12 19.91
C LEU A 313 -0.60 3.29 18.91
N VAL A 314 -1.90 3.59 18.80
CA VAL A 314 -2.81 2.89 17.89
C VAL A 314 -3.52 3.83 16.89
N ASP A 315 -3.44 5.14 17.12
CA ASP A 315 -4.02 6.23 16.30
C ASP A 315 -3.22 7.55 16.42
N GLU A 316 -3.57 8.56 15.62
CA GLU A 316 -3.01 9.93 15.58
C GLU A 316 -4.10 10.97 15.93
N PRO A 317 -3.75 12.17 16.44
CA PRO A 317 -2.40 12.66 16.75
C PRO A 317 -1.94 12.42 18.19
N PHE A 318 -0.63 12.23 18.42
CA PHE A 318 -0.05 12.21 19.79
C PHE A 318 1.01 13.30 20.01
N PRO A 319 0.69 14.36 20.77
CA PRO A 319 1.74 15.22 21.31
C PRO A 319 1.43 15.77 22.72
N HIS A 320 1.39 14.90 23.74
CA HIS A 320 1.40 15.37 25.13
C HIS A 320 2.81 15.28 25.73
N THR A 321 3.42 16.44 25.96
CA THR A 321 4.77 16.57 26.55
C THR A 321 4.89 15.87 27.90
N ALA A 322 3.81 15.88 28.71
CA ALA A 322 3.75 15.24 30.02
C ALA A 322 4.12 13.75 29.99
N ALA A 323 3.64 12.99 28.98
CA ALA A 323 3.90 11.56 28.85
C ALA A 323 5.06 11.22 27.90
N ALA A 324 5.76 12.23 27.36
CA ALA A 324 6.69 12.03 26.25
C ALA A 324 7.93 11.20 26.60
N HIS A 325 8.32 11.16 27.88
CA HIS A 325 9.50 10.44 28.39
C HIS A 325 9.28 8.94 28.56
N HIS A 326 8.03 8.46 28.49
CA HIS A 326 7.70 7.04 28.53
C HIS A 326 8.08 6.35 27.22
N GLU A 327 8.45 5.09 27.32
CA GLU A 327 8.71 4.26 26.15
C GLU A 327 7.42 3.99 25.38
N ARG A 328 7.55 3.93 24.05
CA ARG A 328 6.42 3.82 23.13
C ARG A 328 6.49 2.51 22.36
N ILE A 329 5.35 1.84 22.25
CA ILE A 329 5.15 0.71 21.35
C ILE A 329 4.19 1.20 20.27
N ASP A 330 4.73 1.43 19.07
CA ASP A 330 3.95 1.94 17.95
C ASP A 330 3.32 0.80 17.16
N LEU A 331 2.00 0.66 17.25
CA LEU A 331 1.24 -0.37 16.55
C LEU A 331 0.52 0.20 15.31
N ARG A 332 0.73 1.48 14.98
CA ARG A 332 0.06 2.15 13.85
C ARG A 332 0.51 1.55 12.53
N ASP A 333 -0.44 1.39 11.61
CA ASP A 333 -0.24 0.82 10.27
C ASP A 333 0.36 -0.60 10.20
N THR A 334 0.47 -1.29 11.34
CA THR A 334 1.06 -2.65 11.40
C THR A 334 0.08 -3.74 11.02
N THR A 335 0.60 -4.85 10.47
CA THR A 335 -0.12 -6.13 10.40
C THR A 335 -0.17 -6.78 11.79
N GLU A 336 -1.12 -7.70 12.04
CA GLU A 336 -1.22 -8.37 13.35
C GLU A 336 0.10 -9.04 13.77
N ASP A 337 0.79 -9.72 12.84
CA ASP A 337 2.08 -10.34 13.12
C ASP A 337 3.17 -9.34 13.50
N GLN A 338 3.17 -8.16 12.86
CA GLN A 338 4.10 -7.09 13.20
C GLN A 338 3.74 -6.47 14.55
N ALA A 339 2.47 -6.25 14.82
CA ALA A 339 1.98 -5.73 16.10
C ALA A 339 2.37 -6.67 17.26
N LEU A 340 2.18 -7.98 17.09
CA LEU A 340 2.58 -9.00 18.07
C LEU A 340 4.10 -9.00 18.31
N ARG A 341 4.91 -8.90 17.24
CA ARG A 341 6.36 -8.77 17.37
C ARG A 341 6.76 -7.53 18.17
N LEU A 342 6.17 -6.39 17.87
CA LEU A 342 6.49 -5.12 18.55
C LEU A 342 6.02 -5.13 20.01
N LEU A 343 4.82 -5.63 20.28
CA LEU A 343 4.27 -5.77 21.62
C LEU A 343 5.12 -6.71 22.48
N TYR A 344 5.41 -7.92 22.01
CA TYR A 344 6.17 -8.89 22.80
C TYR A 344 7.63 -8.48 22.97
N THR A 345 8.24 -7.85 21.97
CA THR A 345 9.58 -7.29 22.12
C THR A 345 9.58 -6.13 23.13
N GLY A 346 8.61 -5.22 23.04
CA GLY A 346 8.50 -4.05 23.93
C GLY A 346 8.18 -4.40 25.39
N LEU A 347 7.62 -5.60 25.64
CA LEU A 347 7.33 -6.16 26.97
C LEU A 347 8.33 -7.23 27.41
N GLY A 348 9.35 -7.56 26.61
CA GLY A 348 10.34 -8.57 26.95
C GLY A 348 9.80 -10.01 27.03
N LEU A 349 8.72 -10.31 26.29
CA LEU A 349 8.04 -11.63 26.27
C LEU A 349 8.61 -12.61 25.23
N GLY A 350 9.57 -12.18 24.41
CA GLY A 350 10.21 -13.00 23.38
C GLY A 350 9.56 -12.89 21.99
N ALA A 351 9.93 -13.78 21.08
CA ALA A 351 9.36 -13.81 19.73
C ALA A 351 7.95 -14.46 19.72
N PRO A 352 7.05 -14.03 18.83
CA PRO A 352 5.75 -14.69 18.66
C PRO A 352 5.91 -16.11 18.10
N GLU A 353 5.05 -17.02 18.56
CA GLU A 353 4.99 -18.43 18.16
C GLU A 353 3.80 -18.69 17.22
N PRO A 354 3.87 -19.71 16.35
CA PRO A 354 2.75 -20.09 15.47
C PRO A 354 1.53 -20.50 16.31
N GLY A 355 0.46 -19.69 16.27
CA GLY A 355 -0.74 -19.86 17.08
C GLY A 355 -1.06 -18.66 17.99
N ASP A 356 -0.11 -17.76 18.22
CA ASP A 356 -0.35 -16.53 19.00
C ASP A 356 -1.40 -15.60 18.36
N SER A 357 -1.67 -15.74 17.06
CA SER A 357 -2.71 -15.04 16.31
C SER A 357 -4.07 -15.76 16.25
N ALA A 358 -4.16 -17.02 16.69
CA ALA A 358 -5.35 -17.85 16.53
C ALA A 358 -6.33 -17.75 17.72
N GLY A 359 -7.58 -17.36 17.46
CA GLY A 359 -8.66 -17.26 18.47
C GLY A 359 -8.61 -15.98 19.34
N GLY A 360 -9.74 -15.63 19.96
CA GLY A 360 -9.91 -14.42 20.78
C GLY A 360 -10.53 -13.24 20.02
N ALA A 361 -10.43 -12.04 20.60
CA ALA A 361 -10.78 -10.79 19.92
C ALA A 361 -9.88 -10.56 18.68
N GLY A 362 -10.49 -10.14 17.57
CA GLY A 362 -9.77 -9.87 16.31
C GLY A 362 -8.86 -8.65 16.40
N PHE A 363 -7.81 -8.62 15.57
CA PHE A 363 -6.91 -7.45 15.47
C PHE A 363 -7.73 -6.21 15.07
N PRO A 364 -7.69 -5.09 15.83
CA PRO A 364 -8.60 -3.95 15.63
C PRO A 364 -8.27 -3.07 14.42
N ARG A 365 -8.25 -3.68 13.23
CA ARG A 365 -8.04 -3.04 11.92
C ARG A 365 -9.09 -3.56 10.94
N LEU A 366 -9.36 -2.79 9.89
CA LEU A 366 -10.17 -3.25 8.77
C LEU A 366 -9.54 -4.51 8.13
N PRO A 367 -10.35 -5.47 7.65
CA PRO A 367 -9.86 -6.70 7.05
C PRO A 367 -9.09 -6.44 5.74
N GLU A 368 -8.29 -7.42 5.29
CA GLU A 368 -7.58 -7.34 4.00
C GLU A 368 -8.53 -7.08 2.83
N THR A 369 -9.74 -7.66 2.89
CA THR A 369 -10.80 -7.43 1.90
C THR A 369 -11.58 -6.16 2.26
N THR A 370 -10.92 -5.00 2.08
CA THR A 370 -11.54 -3.69 2.24
C THR A 370 -11.17 -2.69 1.13
N ASN A 371 -11.96 -1.63 1.04
CA ASN A 371 -11.69 -0.42 0.25
C ASN A 371 -12.13 0.86 0.98
N VAL A 372 -12.39 0.77 2.30
CA VAL A 372 -12.72 1.91 3.16
C VAL A 372 -11.48 2.81 3.29
N GLY A 373 -11.69 4.13 3.34
CA GLY A 373 -10.62 5.12 3.41
C GLY A 373 -9.93 5.17 4.78
N THR A 374 -8.87 5.96 4.88
CA THR A 374 -8.23 6.29 6.17
C THR A 374 -9.21 7.02 7.07
N ARG A 375 -9.25 6.65 8.36
CA ARG A 375 -10.10 7.27 9.38
C ARG A 375 -9.87 8.78 9.46
N ASP A 376 -10.94 9.54 9.72
CA ASP A 376 -10.87 10.97 9.95
C ASP A 376 -10.66 11.24 11.45
N SER A 377 -9.59 11.95 11.80
CA SER A 377 -9.25 12.28 13.19
C SER A 377 -10.08 13.45 13.76
N ALA A 378 -10.76 14.23 12.91
CA ALA A 378 -11.57 15.38 13.31
C ALA A 378 -13.07 15.02 13.49
N PHE A 379 -13.42 13.74 13.50
CA PHE A 379 -14.80 13.31 13.71
C PHE A 379 -15.22 13.58 15.18
N ALA A 380 -16.13 14.53 15.39
CA ALA A 380 -16.74 14.78 16.69
C ALA A 380 -17.53 13.54 17.15
N ASP A 381 -17.11 12.93 18.28
CA ASP A 381 -17.62 11.63 18.73
C ASP A 381 -19.12 11.69 19.06
N ARG A 382 -19.93 11.13 18.16
CA ARG A 382 -21.38 10.93 18.35
C ARG A 382 -21.65 9.58 19.00
N ALA A 383 -21.07 9.34 20.18
CA ALA A 383 -21.03 8.01 20.80
C ALA A 383 -22.42 7.36 20.94
N GLY A 384 -23.44 8.15 21.34
CA GLY A 384 -24.83 7.68 21.45
C GLY A 384 -25.43 7.28 20.10
N LEU A 385 -25.19 8.07 19.04
CA LEU A 385 -25.64 7.74 17.68
C LEU A 385 -24.92 6.51 17.13
N LEU A 386 -23.61 6.39 17.32
CA LEU A 386 -22.84 5.24 16.83
C LEU A 386 -23.24 3.95 17.54
N GLY A 387 -23.53 4.01 18.85
CA GLY A 387 -24.10 2.90 19.61
C GLY A 387 -25.47 2.48 19.05
N THR A 388 -26.38 3.45 18.88
CA THR A 388 -27.72 3.22 18.33
C THR A 388 -27.65 2.65 16.90
N LEU A 389 -26.78 3.22 16.06
CA LEU A 389 -26.58 2.78 14.68
C LEU A 389 -26.09 1.33 14.62
N HIS A 390 -25.17 0.94 15.50
CA HIS A 390 -24.66 -0.43 15.58
C HIS A 390 -25.74 -1.42 16.05
N GLU A 391 -26.55 -1.04 17.03
CA GLU A 391 -27.67 -1.85 17.51
C GLU A 391 -28.76 -2.02 16.44
N GLU A 392 -29.15 -0.93 15.78
CA GLU A 392 -30.13 -0.93 14.69
C GLU A 392 -29.62 -1.70 13.47
N LEU A 393 -28.31 -1.65 13.17
CA LEU A 393 -27.70 -2.41 12.08
C LEU A 393 -27.82 -3.92 12.33
N ARG A 394 -27.54 -4.36 13.57
CA ARG A 394 -27.74 -5.76 13.98
C ARG A 394 -29.20 -6.16 14.02
N GLY A 395 -30.08 -5.26 14.49
CA GLY A 395 -31.53 -5.46 14.48
C GLY A 395 -32.06 -5.68 13.07
N ALA A 396 -31.71 -4.79 12.14
CA ALA A 396 -32.07 -4.89 10.73
C ALA A 396 -31.60 -6.21 10.12
N ALA A 397 -30.36 -6.64 10.43
CA ALA A 397 -29.82 -7.89 9.93
C ALA A 397 -30.56 -9.14 10.45
N ARG A 398 -31.06 -9.13 11.69
CA ARG A 398 -31.92 -10.21 12.23
C ARG A 398 -33.26 -10.31 11.51
N ASP A 399 -33.77 -9.17 11.05
CA ASP A 399 -35.04 -9.07 10.31
C ASP A 399 -34.86 -9.31 8.79
N GLY A 400 -33.63 -9.57 8.32
CA GLY A 400 -33.32 -9.69 6.88
C GLY A 400 -33.45 -8.37 6.11
N ALA A 401 -33.37 -7.23 6.82
CA ALA A 401 -33.56 -5.89 6.28
C ALA A 401 -32.24 -5.12 6.16
N CYS A 402 -32.12 -4.28 5.13
CA CYS A 402 -31.00 -3.36 4.95
C CYS A 402 -31.25 -2.06 5.72
N LEU A 403 -30.28 -1.61 6.52
CA LEU A 403 -30.42 -0.37 7.27
C LEU A 403 -30.15 0.83 6.37
N VAL A 404 -31.10 1.77 6.32
CA VAL A 404 -30.98 3.03 5.56
C VAL A 404 -30.80 4.19 6.53
N LEU A 405 -29.56 4.67 6.66
CA LEU A 405 -29.24 5.90 7.38
C LEU A 405 -29.58 7.11 6.49
N HIS A 406 -30.66 7.82 6.81
CA HIS A 406 -31.17 8.92 6.00
C HIS A 406 -31.23 10.26 6.74
N GLY A 407 -31.06 11.34 5.99
CA GLY A 407 -31.14 12.71 6.50
C GLY A 407 -30.56 13.74 5.52
N PRO A 408 -30.77 15.04 5.77
CA PRO A 408 -30.30 16.12 4.90
C PRO A 408 -28.77 16.12 4.65
N SER A 409 -28.35 16.83 3.60
CA SER A 409 -26.91 17.01 3.31
C SER A 409 -26.22 17.78 4.46
N GLY A 410 -24.98 17.40 4.80
CA GLY A 410 -24.21 18.03 5.88
C GLY A 410 -24.49 17.51 7.29
N TRP A 411 -25.38 16.52 7.46
CA TRP A 411 -25.67 15.88 8.76
C TRP A 411 -24.68 14.77 9.15
N GLY A 412 -23.60 14.59 8.40
CA GLY A 412 -22.53 13.65 8.74
C GLY A 412 -22.85 12.16 8.51
N LYS A 413 -23.77 11.82 7.59
CA LYS A 413 -24.14 10.41 7.32
C LYS A 413 -22.97 9.55 6.86
N SER A 414 -22.23 10.04 5.85
CA SER A 414 -21.07 9.33 5.31
C SER A 414 -19.96 9.25 6.36
N ASP A 415 -19.76 10.31 7.15
CA ASP A 415 -18.74 10.35 8.20
C ASP A 415 -19.09 9.39 9.34
N THR A 416 -20.36 9.35 9.77
CA THR A 416 -20.86 8.40 10.77
C THR A 416 -20.72 6.96 10.30
N ALA A 417 -21.08 6.67 9.04
CA ALA A 417 -20.92 5.34 8.45
C ALA A 417 -19.44 4.93 8.31
N HIS A 418 -18.57 5.89 7.97
CA HIS A 418 -17.14 5.67 7.84
C HIS A 418 -16.49 5.41 9.20
N GLU A 419 -16.82 6.20 10.22
CA GLU A 419 -16.36 5.99 11.60
C GLU A 419 -16.88 4.66 12.17
N LEU A 420 -18.14 4.28 11.88
CA LEU A 420 -18.66 2.97 12.24
C LEU A 420 -17.80 1.84 11.65
N CYS A 421 -17.47 1.90 10.35
CA CYS A 421 -16.61 0.90 9.70
C CYS A 421 -15.26 0.74 10.42
N HIS A 422 -14.63 1.84 10.86
CA HIS A 422 -13.37 1.75 11.61
C HIS A 422 -13.57 1.18 13.01
N ARG A 423 -14.70 1.46 13.67
CA ARG A 423 -15.01 0.96 15.02
C ARG A 423 -15.40 -0.52 15.07
N ILE A 424 -16.09 -1.04 14.06
CA ILE A 424 -16.62 -2.43 14.10
C ILE A 424 -16.03 -3.33 13.00
N GLY A 425 -15.23 -2.77 12.09
CA GLY A 425 -14.73 -3.45 10.90
C GLY A 425 -13.89 -4.70 11.19
N ALA A 426 -13.17 -4.70 12.32
CA ALA A 426 -12.37 -5.85 12.77
C ALA A 426 -13.21 -7.09 13.13
N SER A 427 -14.53 -6.94 13.28
CA SER A 427 -15.45 -8.07 13.52
C SER A 427 -15.93 -8.74 12.21
N TYR A 428 -15.44 -8.29 11.04
CA TYR A 428 -15.85 -8.77 9.73
C TYR A 428 -14.65 -9.28 8.92
N ASP A 429 -14.87 -10.32 8.13
CA ASP A 429 -13.91 -10.82 7.13
C ASP A 429 -13.87 -9.91 5.88
N VAL A 430 -14.96 -9.20 5.61
CA VAL A 430 -15.12 -8.28 4.47
C VAL A 430 -15.78 -6.98 4.91
N VAL A 431 -15.17 -5.83 4.60
CA VAL A 431 -15.80 -4.50 4.76
C VAL A 431 -15.69 -3.71 3.46
N TRP A 432 -16.80 -3.50 2.76
CA TRP A 432 -16.79 -2.91 1.42
C TRP A 432 -17.63 -1.63 1.29
N TRP A 433 -17.00 -0.56 0.83
CA TRP A 433 -17.59 0.74 0.55
C TRP A 433 -17.91 0.91 -0.94
N VAL A 434 -19.20 1.02 -1.27
CA VAL A 434 -19.73 1.23 -2.61
C VAL A 434 -20.24 2.65 -2.75
N ARG A 435 -19.66 3.43 -3.68
CA ARG A 435 -20.21 4.74 -4.05
C ARG A 435 -21.45 4.52 -4.93
N ALA A 436 -22.62 4.92 -4.43
CA ALA A 436 -23.91 4.43 -4.91
C ALA A 436 -24.87 5.54 -5.39
N TRP A 437 -24.33 6.66 -5.88
CA TRP A 437 -25.13 7.73 -6.49
C TRP A 437 -25.66 7.41 -7.90
N GLU A 438 -25.17 6.32 -8.52
CA GLU A 438 -25.51 5.86 -9.88
C GLU A 438 -25.43 4.33 -9.93
N ARG A 439 -26.38 3.68 -10.60
CA ARG A 439 -26.46 2.21 -10.71
C ARG A 439 -25.19 1.58 -11.31
N THR A 440 -24.64 2.15 -12.38
CA THR A 440 -23.41 1.65 -13.03
C THR A 440 -22.18 1.65 -12.11
N ARG A 441 -22.14 2.55 -11.12
CA ARG A 441 -21.08 2.57 -10.11
C ARG A 441 -21.27 1.51 -9.04
N VAL A 442 -22.52 1.23 -8.67
CA VAL A 442 -22.86 0.11 -7.79
C VAL A 442 -22.43 -1.19 -8.43
N GLU A 443 -22.81 -1.42 -9.69
CA GLU A 443 -22.43 -2.61 -10.46
C GLU A 443 -20.91 -2.77 -10.57
N ARG A 444 -20.17 -1.68 -10.86
CA ARG A 444 -18.70 -1.71 -10.88
C ARG A 444 -18.09 -1.93 -9.49
N GLY A 445 -18.70 -1.39 -8.44
CA GLY A 445 -18.28 -1.56 -7.04
C GLY A 445 -18.41 -3.01 -6.59
N LEU A 446 -19.55 -3.63 -6.87
CA LEU A 446 -19.85 -5.03 -6.59
C LEU A 446 -19.08 -5.98 -7.49
N GLY A 447 -18.89 -5.66 -8.77
CA GLY A 447 -18.06 -6.45 -9.68
C GLY A 447 -16.60 -6.55 -9.21
N ARG A 448 -16.05 -5.48 -8.62
CA ARG A 448 -14.71 -5.53 -7.99
C ARG A 448 -14.68 -6.41 -6.74
N LEU A 449 -15.74 -6.41 -5.94
CA LEU A 449 -15.86 -7.30 -4.78
C LEU A 449 -15.99 -8.77 -5.22
N ALA A 450 -16.81 -9.04 -6.25
CA ALA A 450 -16.98 -10.36 -6.83
C ALA A 450 -15.65 -10.92 -7.35
N GLY A 451 -14.85 -10.09 -8.02
CA GLY A 451 -13.51 -10.47 -8.47
C GLY A 451 -12.54 -10.79 -7.32
N ARG A 452 -12.68 -10.14 -6.16
CA ARG A 452 -11.86 -10.43 -4.97
C ARG A 452 -12.29 -11.71 -4.24
N LEU A 453 -13.59 -11.98 -4.16
CA LEU A 453 -14.14 -13.12 -3.41
C LEU A 453 -14.29 -14.41 -4.24
N GLY A 454 -14.31 -14.36 -5.57
CA GLY A 454 -14.60 -15.51 -6.44
C GLY A 454 -13.48 -16.58 -6.53
N ALA A 455 -13.87 -17.85 -6.62
CA ALA A 455 -12.99 -19.00 -6.87
C ALA A 455 -12.41 -18.98 -8.30
N PRO A 456 -11.24 -19.58 -8.57
CA PRO A 456 -10.57 -19.51 -9.88
C PRO A 456 -11.41 -20.02 -11.07
N GLU A 457 -12.26 -21.03 -10.85
CA GLU A 457 -13.08 -21.68 -11.91
C GLU A 457 -14.32 -20.85 -12.29
N ASP A 458 -14.85 -20.04 -11.38
CA ASP A 458 -16.03 -19.19 -11.60
C ASP A 458 -15.72 -17.89 -12.33
N ARG A 459 -14.43 -17.57 -12.55
CA ARG A 459 -13.95 -16.36 -13.25
C ARG A 459 -14.08 -16.44 -14.78
N LEU A 460 -14.59 -17.56 -15.30
CA LEU A 460 -14.74 -17.88 -16.72
C LEU A 460 -16.08 -17.41 -17.34
N GLY A 461 -17.05 -16.92 -16.55
CA GLY A 461 -18.37 -16.51 -17.04
C GLY A 461 -18.40 -15.08 -17.58
N THR A 462 -18.75 -14.90 -18.86
CA THR A 462 -18.80 -13.59 -19.56
C THR A 462 -20.10 -12.81 -19.42
N ASP A 463 -21.09 -13.31 -18.67
CA ASP A 463 -22.42 -12.68 -18.62
C ASP A 463 -22.67 -12.06 -17.24
N GLY A 464 -23.68 -11.17 -17.11
CA GLY A 464 -24.03 -10.41 -15.90
C GLY A 464 -24.38 -11.20 -14.63
N ASP A 465 -23.97 -12.47 -14.57
CA ASP A 465 -24.20 -13.48 -13.55
C ASP A 465 -23.24 -13.34 -12.34
N GLY A 466 -22.08 -12.70 -12.51
CA GLY A 466 -21.06 -12.58 -11.44
C GLY A 466 -21.52 -11.76 -10.22
N ILE A 467 -22.28 -10.68 -10.45
CA ILE A 467 -22.89 -9.90 -9.35
C ILE A 467 -23.99 -10.74 -8.69
N SER A 468 -24.86 -11.39 -9.46
CA SER A 468 -25.92 -12.26 -8.93
C SER A 468 -25.37 -13.40 -8.06
N ARG A 469 -24.25 -14.02 -8.47
CA ARG A 469 -23.55 -15.05 -7.70
C ARG A 469 -22.90 -14.49 -6.43
N LEU A 470 -22.26 -13.32 -6.51
CA LEU A 470 -21.73 -12.63 -5.33
C LEU A 470 -22.85 -12.37 -4.32
N LEU A 471 -23.96 -11.78 -4.77
CA LEU A 471 -25.10 -11.48 -3.91
C LEU A 471 -25.69 -12.77 -3.30
N SER A 472 -25.77 -13.84 -4.09
CA SER A 472 -26.20 -15.15 -3.60
C SER A 472 -25.25 -15.73 -2.55
N ARG A 473 -23.92 -15.61 -2.75
CA ARG A 473 -22.89 -16.04 -1.77
C ARG A 473 -22.98 -15.26 -0.48
N LEU A 474 -23.08 -13.93 -0.57
CA LEU A 474 -23.21 -13.06 0.60
C LEU A 474 -24.52 -13.31 1.35
N SER A 475 -25.57 -13.77 0.67
CA SER A 475 -26.86 -14.10 1.29
C SER A 475 -26.91 -15.50 1.92
N ARG A 476 -25.81 -16.27 1.95
CA ARG A 476 -25.77 -17.59 2.57
C ARG A 476 -25.63 -17.50 4.09
N THR A 477 -26.31 -18.39 4.81
CA THR A 477 -26.34 -18.40 6.28
C THR A 477 -25.58 -19.60 6.90
N ASP A 478 -24.71 -20.26 6.15
CA ASP A 478 -23.91 -21.40 6.64
C ASP A 478 -22.82 -20.96 7.63
N ALA A 479 -22.44 -21.84 8.55
CA ALA A 479 -21.46 -21.54 9.60
C ALA A 479 -20.06 -21.21 9.04
N GLU A 480 -19.75 -21.70 7.83
CA GLU A 480 -18.52 -21.43 7.08
C GLU A 480 -18.58 -20.13 6.24
N ALA A 481 -19.73 -19.43 6.23
CA ALA A 481 -19.87 -18.17 5.50
C ALA A 481 -19.00 -17.06 6.10
N GLU A 482 -18.42 -16.26 5.20
CA GLU A 482 -17.68 -15.04 5.53
C GLU A 482 -18.60 -14.05 6.26
N SER A 483 -18.09 -13.40 7.29
CA SER A 483 -18.76 -12.26 7.93
C SER A 483 -18.47 -10.98 7.13
N TRP A 484 -19.50 -10.18 6.84
CA TRP A 484 -19.34 -9.03 5.94
C TRP A 484 -20.17 -7.82 6.33
N LEU A 485 -19.66 -6.63 5.98
CA LEU A 485 -20.34 -5.34 6.05
C LEU A 485 -20.21 -4.63 4.69
N ILE A 486 -21.33 -4.30 4.05
CA ILE A 486 -21.33 -3.52 2.81
C ILE A 486 -22.04 -2.19 3.03
N VAL A 487 -21.33 -1.09 2.73
CA VAL A 487 -21.84 0.27 2.82
C VAL A 487 -22.12 0.82 1.42
N TYR A 488 -23.37 1.18 1.14
CA TYR A 488 -23.78 1.88 -0.08
C TYR A 488 -23.93 3.37 0.23
N ASP A 489 -22.96 4.17 -0.23
CA ASP A 489 -22.84 5.57 0.15
C ASP A 489 -23.34 6.53 -0.94
N GLY A 490 -24.18 7.48 -0.55
CA GLY A 490 -24.64 8.58 -1.41
C GLY A 490 -25.80 8.20 -2.33
N VAL A 491 -26.68 7.30 -1.88
CA VAL A 491 -27.81 6.81 -2.67
C VAL A 491 -28.88 7.89 -2.82
N THR A 492 -29.27 8.19 -4.06
CA THR A 492 -30.33 9.18 -4.35
C THR A 492 -31.70 8.64 -3.96
N ASP A 493 -32.06 7.46 -4.47
CA ASP A 493 -33.27 6.73 -4.10
C ASP A 493 -32.90 5.27 -3.75
N PRO A 494 -33.08 4.83 -2.49
CA PRO A 494 -32.84 3.45 -2.09
C PRO A 494 -33.59 2.39 -2.91
N ALA A 495 -34.74 2.73 -3.51
CA ALA A 495 -35.52 1.80 -4.34
C ALA A 495 -34.80 1.40 -5.64
N GLU A 496 -33.91 2.26 -6.17
CA GLU A 496 -33.16 1.99 -7.40
C GLU A 496 -32.10 0.88 -7.24
N LEU A 497 -31.80 0.48 -6.00
CA LEU A 497 -30.88 -0.62 -5.69
C LEU A 497 -31.51 -2.01 -5.84
N HIS A 498 -32.77 -2.10 -6.32
CA HIS A 498 -33.43 -3.37 -6.55
C HIS A 498 -32.58 -4.30 -7.44
N GLY A 499 -32.39 -5.54 -6.96
CA GLY A 499 -31.55 -6.56 -7.58
C GLY A 499 -30.03 -6.40 -7.35
N LEU A 500 -29.60 -5.41 -6.56
CA LEU A 500 -28.18 -5.12 -6.27
C LEU A 500 -27.84 -5.16 -4.77
N LEU A 501 -28.77 -5.58 -3.92
CA LEU A 501 -28.60 -5.72 -2.47
C LEU A 501 -28.51 -7.20 -2.09
N PRO A 502 -27.53 -7.61 -1.27
CA PRO A 502 -27.53 -8.94 -0.65
C PRO A 502 -28.57 -8.98 0.47
N VAL A 503 -29.03 -10.18 0.84
CA VAL A 503 -29.95 -10.37 1.98
C VAL A 503 -29.12 -10.38 3.27
N PRO A 504 -29.34 -9.44 4.20
CA PRO A 504 -28.64 -9.40 5.48
C PRO A 504 -28.99 -10.59 6.39
N HIS A 505 -28.06 -10.94 7.29
CA HIS A 505 -28.21 -11.99 8.30
C HIS A 505 -27.27 -11.71 9.49
N GLU A 506 -27.26 -12.55 10.53
CA GLU A 506 -26.50 -12.29 11.78
C GLU A 506 -25.00 -11.96 11.61
N ARG A 507 -24.38 -12.40 10.51
CA ARG A 507 -22.95 -12.15 10.18
C ARG A 507 -22.76 -11.25 8.96
N GLY A 508 -23.84 -10.82 8.31
CA GLY A 508 -23.84 -10.08 7.05
C GLY A 508 -24.72 -8.83 7.14
N HIS A 509 -24.10 -7.64 7.08
CA HIS A 509 -24.79 -6.38 7.34
C HIS A 509 -24.72 -5.44 6.14
N VAL A 510 -25.83 -4.74 5.87
CA VAL A 510 -25.93 -3.72 4.82
C VAL A 510 -26.30 -2.38 5.45
N LEU A 511 -25.47 -1.37 5.18
CA LEU A 511 -25.72 0.02 5.54
C LEU A 511 -25.85 0.87 4.28
N ILE A 512 -26.91 1.66 4.17
CA ILE A 512 -27.17 2.53 3.02
C ILE A 512 -27.23 3.96 3.53
N THR A 513 -26.46 4.90 2.95
CA THR A 513 -26.60 6.33 3.24
C THR A 513 -27.42 7.00 2.14
N SER A 514 -28.47 7.73 2.53
CA SER A 514 -29.35 8.42 1.58
C SER A 514 -29.79 9.81 2.07
N ARG A 515 -30.19 10.67 1.12
CA ARG A 515 -30.77 11.99 1.43
C ARG A 515 -32.24 11.91 1.82
N THR A 516 -32.96 10.89 1.35
CA THR A 516 -34.39 10.70 1.56
C THR A 516 -34.65 9.39 2.28
N ALA A 517 -35.75 9.34 3.02
CA ALA A 517 -36.26 8.06 3.54
C ALA A 517 -36.73 7.19 2.36
N PRO A 518 -36.65 5.85 2.48
CA PRO A 518 -37.31 4.95 1.53
C PRO A 518 -38.83 5.22 1.52
N ALA A 519 -39.47 5.09 0.36
CA ALA A 519 -40.91 5.26 0.23
C ALA A 519 -41.67 4.22 1.08
N GLU A 520 -42.71 4.65 1.81
CA GLU A 520 -43.64 3.73 2.46
C GLU A 520 -44.33 2.91 1.36
N SER A 521 -44.13 1.58 1.35
CA SER A 521 -44.84 0.74 0.38
C SER A 521 -46.33 0.70 0.76
N ASP A 522 -47.21 0.81 -0.23
CA ASP A 522 -48.64 0.62 -0.02
C ASP A 522 -48.87 -0.72 0.67
N ALA A 523 -49.58 -0.71 1.80
CA ALA A 523 -49.80 -1.87 2.68
C ALA A 523 -50.63 -3.03 2.05
N ALA A 524 -50.84 -3.00 0.73
CA ALA A 524 -51.67 -3.93 -0.03
C ALA A 524 -50.88 -4.96 -0.86
N GLU A 525 -49.57 -4.79 -1.05
CA GLU A 525 -48.70 -5.78 -1.70
C GLU A 525 -47.69 -6.35 -0.69
N GLU A 526 -47.52 -7.68 -0.64
CA GLU A 526 -46.48 -8.31 0.16
C GLU A 526 -45.10 -7.74 -0.24
N PRO A 527 -44.35 -7.14 0.70
CA PRO A 527 -43.08 -6.53 0.35
C PRO A 527 -42.11 -7.64 -0.11
N ARG A 528 -41.34 -7.38 -1.18
CA ARG A 528 -40.30 -8.31 -1.66
C ARG A 528 -38.98 -8.03 -0.93
N PRO A 529 -38.31 -9.05 -0.35
CA PRO A 529 -37.03 -8.87 0.33
C PRO A 529 -35.87 -8.58 -0.66
N PRO A 530 -34.80 -7.91 -0.21
CA PRO A 530 -34.60 -7.37 1.15
C PRO A 530 -35.38 -6.06 1.38
N HIS A 531 -36.02 -5.95 2.55
CA HIS A 531 -36.76 -4.73 2.95
C HIS A 531 -35.81 -3.65 3.48
N LEU A 532 -36.23 -2.39 3.40
CA LEU A 532 -35.43 -1.24 3.84
C LEU A 532 -35.93 -0.74 5.19
N ARG A 533 -35.04 -0.73 6.21
CA ARG A 533 -35.34 -0.19 7.54
C ARG A 533 -34.77 1.22 7.66
N PRO A 534 -35.61 2.28 7.74
CA PRO A 534 -35.11 3.64 7.86
C PRO A 534 -34.60 3.92 9.28
N LEU A 535 -33.43 4.57 9.36
CA LEU A 535 -32.92 5.21 10.57
C LEU A 535 -32.62 6.67 10.24
N ALA A 536 -33.37 7.58 10.84
CA ALA A 536 -33.15 9.01 10.69
C ALA A 536 -31.93 9.43 11.51
N ILE A 537 -30.94 10.06 10.87
CA ILE A 537 -29.92 10.81 11.60
C ILE A 537 -30.51 12.14 12.03
N GLY A 538 -30.26 12.57 13.27
CA GLY A 538 -30.62 13.89 13.78
C GLY A 538 -29.49 14.92 13.65
N PRO A 539 -29.77 16.22 13.81
CA PRO A 539 -28.73 17.22 14.04
C PRO A 539 -27.99 16.90 15.35
N MET A 540 -26.92 17.64 15.63
CA MET A 540 -26.17 17.46 16.87
C MET A 540 -26.97 17.92 18.08
N ASP A 541 -26.87 17.22 19.19
CA ASP A 541 -27.39 17.70 20.46
C ASP A 541 -26.51 18.85 21.03
N ALA A 542 -26.90 19.40 22.17
CA ALA A 542 -26.20 20.54 22.77
C ALA A 542 -24.79 20.19 23.26
N GLU A 543 -24.57 18.95 23.70
CA GLU A 543 -23.28 18.47 24.20
C GLU A 543 -22.35 18.16 23.04
N GLU A 544 -22.84 17.45 22.02
CA GLU A 544 -22.17 17.20 20.74
C GLU A 544 -21.76 18.51 20.05
N SER A 545 -22.69 19.49 20.00
CA SER A 545 -22.42 20.81 19.42
C SER A 545 -21.36 21.57 20.21
N ARG A 546 -21.39 21.50 21.55
CA ARG A 546 -20.38 22.14 22.40
C ARG A 546 -19.02 21.49 22.21
N ALA A 547 -18.95 20.16 22.17
CA ALA A 547 -17.71 19.42 21.97
C ALA A 547 -17.05 19.80 20.63
N LEU A 548 -17.82 19.84 19.53
CA LEU A 548 -17.32 20.24 18.22
C LEU A 548 -16.82 21.71 18.22
N LEU A 549 -17.59 22.64 18.79
CA LEU A 549 -17.17 24.04 18.88
C LEU A 549 -15.94 24.23 19.78
N ALA A 550 -15.84 23.46 20.87
CA ALA A 550 -14.75 23.52 21.83
C ALA A 550 -13.42 23.02 21.25
N GLU A 551 -13.45 22.21 20.19
CA GLU A 551 -12.25 21.76 19.47
C GLU A 551 -11.42 22.95 18.94
N LYS A 552 -12.10 24.01 18.44
CA LYS A 552 -11.44 25.22 17.94
C LYS A 552 -11.47 26.38 18.94
N VAL A 553 -12.45 26.39 19.85
CA VAL A 553 -12.64 27.45 20.85
C VAL A 553 -12.88 26.82 22.23
N PRO A 554 -11.81 26.37 22.93
CA PRO A 554 -11.93 25.61 24.18
C PRO A 554 -12.73 26.33 25.28
N GLU A 555 -12.69 27.66 25.29
CA GLU A 555 -13.36 28.50 26.30
C GLU A 555 -14.84 28.78 26.00
N ILE A 556 -15.42 28.13 24.99
CA ILE A 556 -16.84 28.32 24.66
C ILE A 556 -17.75 27.81 25.78
N GLY A 557 -18.53 28.71 26.35
CA GLY A 557 -19.50 28.37 27.38
C GLY A 557 -20.71 27.63 26.82
N GLU A 558 -21.35 26.81 27.65
CA GLU A 558 -22.52 26.00 27.28
C GLU A 558 -23.67 26.85 26.70
N ARG A 559 -23.91 28.04 27.27
CA ARG A 559 -24.93 28.98 26.78
C ARG A 559 -24.63 29.48 25.37
N GLN A 560 -23.36 29.77 25.07
CA GLN A 560 -22.93 30.25 23.75
C GLN A 560 -23.03 29.15 22.70
N ALA A 561 -22.58 27.93 23.04
CA ALA A 561 -22.72 26.76 22.19
C ALA A 561 -24.20 26.49 21.85
N ARG A 562 -25.10 26.53 22.84
CA ARG A 562 -26.55 26.40 22.63
C ARG A 562 -27.12 27.49 21.72
N GLN A 563 -26.66 28.74 21.86
CA GLN A 563 -27.09 29.84 20.98
C GLN A 563 -26.67 29.61 19.52
N ILE A 564 -25.42 29.22 19.29
CA ILE A 564 -24.93 28.92 17.94
C ILE A 564 -25.71 27.73 17.35
N GLY A 565 -25.82 26.62 18.09
CA GLY A 565 -26.57 25.44 17.69
C GLY A 565 -28.00 25.78 17.26
N SER A 566 -28.71 26.61 18.04
CA SER A 566 -30.07 27.03 17.71
C SER A 566 -30.20 27.85 16.42
N VAL A 567 -29.13 28.51 15.96
CA VAL A 567 -29.15 29.36 14.76
C VAL A 567 -28.70 28.61 13.52
N VAL A 568 -27.74 27.69 13.66
CA VAL A 568 -27.26 26.84 12.54
C VAL A 568 -27.96 25.47 12.48
N ASP A 569 -29.08 25.33 13.20
CA ASP A 569 -29.89 24.11 13.34
C ASP A 569 -29.08 22.88 13.81
N SER A 570 -28.01 23.13 14.57
CA SER A 570 -27.02 22.14 15.03
C SER A 570 -26.56 21.17 13.93
N VAL A 571 -26.49 21.64 12.68
CA VAL A 571 -26.00 20.82 11.55
C VAL A 571 -24.47 20.67 11.69
N PRO A 572 -23.90 19.45 11.75
CA PRO A 572 -22.46 19.23 11.92
C PRO A 572 -21.57 20.07 11.00
N GLN A 573 -21.84 20.06 9.69
CA GLN A 573 -21.04 20.83 8.72
C GLN A 573 -21.14 22.35 8.94
N ALA A 574 -22.31 22.84 9.34
CA ALA A 574 -22.52 24.27 9.61
C ALA A 574 -21.84 24.67 10.93
N LEU A 575 -21.90 23.80 11.94
CA LEU A 575 -21.17 23.96 13.20
C LEU A 575 -19.66 23.95 13.00
N HIS A 576 -19.13 23.10 12.11
CA HIS A 576 -17.70 23.09 11.79
C HIS A 576 -17.24 24.42 11.17
N LEU A 577 -17.97 24.91 10.15
CA LEU A 577 -17.70 26.25 9.60
C LEU A 577 -17.86 27.35 10.65
N ALA A 578 -18.84 27.23 11.55
CA ALA A 578 -19.07 28.18 12.62
C ALA A 578 -17.92 28.18 13.64
N ALA A 579 -17.39 27.01 14.02
CA ALA A 579 -16.25 26.85 14.92
C ALA A 579 -15.02 27.57 14.37
N HIS A 580 -14.68 27.32 13.11
CA HIS A 580 -13.59 27.98 12.40
C HIS A 580 -13.78 29.50 12.31
N CYS A 581 -14.96 29.94 11.87
CA CYS A 581 -15.31 31.36 11.80
C CYS A 581 -15.30 32.05 13.18
N LEU A 582 -15.62 31.33 14.25
CA LEU A 582 -15.64 31.83 15.62
C LEU A 582 -14.23 31.95 16.18
N ALA A 583 -13.37 30.95 15.94
CA ALA A 583 -11.97 30.97 16.35
C ALA A 583 -11.24 32.17 15.73
N GLU A 584 -11.39 32.39 14.42
CA GLU A 584 -10.81 33.54 13.72
C GLU A 584 -11.29 34.89 14.28
N ARG A 585 -12.60 35.05 14.53
CA ARG A 585 -13.14 36.28 15.13
C ARG A 585 -12.67 36.51 16.57
N THR A 586 -12.61 35.44 17.36
CA THR A 586 -12.11 35.51 18.74
C THR A 586 -10.66 35.99 18.73
N ALA A 587 -9.85 35.43 17.83
CA ALA A 587 -8.47 35.87 17.63
C ALA A 587 -8.39 37.31 17.12
N ALA A 588 -9.31 37.77 16.27
CA ALA A 588 -9.38 39.15 15.81
C ALA A 588 -9.69 40.14 16.96
N HIS A 589 -10.76 39.93 17.74
CA HIS A 589 -11.07 40.81 18.89
C HIS A 589 -9.96 40.85 19.94
N ARG A 590 -9.23 39.76 20.12
CA ARG A 590 -8.05 39.76 21.01
C ARG A 590 -6.92 40.64 20.46
N ARG A 591 -6.70 40.59 19.15
CA ARG A 591 -5.63 41.36 18.50
C ARG A 591 -6.00 42.84 18.39
N ASP A 592 -7.20 43.13 17.92
CA ASP A 592 -7.61 44.47 17.48
C ASP A 592 -8.26 45.28 18.61
N ASP A 593 -9.07 44.62 19.47
CA ASP A 593 -9.83 45.28 20.55
C ASP A 593 -9.21 45.06 21.94
N HIS A 594 -8.07 44.36 22.01
CA HIS A 594 -7.35 44.00 23.25
C HIS A 594 -8.25 43.36 24.32
N MET A 595 -9.27 42.63 23.89
CA MET A 595 -10.23 41.98 24.78
C MET A 595 -9.59 40.78 25.48
N ASN A 596 -10.02 40.51 26.73
CA ASN A 596 -9.71 39.23 27.37
C ASN A 596 -10.46 38.07 26.67
N GLN A 597 -9.97 36.83 26.85
CA GLN A 597 -10.48 35.64 26.14
C GLN A 597 -12.01 35.54 26.21
N ASP A 598 -12.59 35.62 27.40
CA ASP A 598 -14.04 35.47 27.59
C ASP A 598 -14.85 36.58 26.91
N ALA A 599 -14.37 37.83 26.93
CA ALA A 599 -15.04 38.95 26.28
C ALA A 599 -14.92 38.88 24.75
N ALA A 600 -13.76 38.43 24.24
CA ALA A 600 -13.54 38.20 22.82
C ALA A 600 -14.45 37.09 22.28
N VAL A 601 -14.58 35.96 22.99
CA VAL A 601 -15.51 34.88 22.60
C VAL A 601 -16.95 35.38 22.59
N ARG A 602 -17.38 36.16 23.59
CA ARG A 602 -18.74 36.74 23.62
C ARG A 602 -19.01 37.67 22.43
N ALA A 603 -18.07 38.55 22.08
CA ALA A 603 -18.20 39.45 20.94
C ALA A 603 -18.25 38.66 19.62
N ALA A 604 -17.33 37.71 19.43
CA ALA A 604 -17.25 36.86 18.25
C ALA A 604 -18.54 36.05 18.01
N VAL A 605 -19.16 35.52 19.08
CA VAL A 605 -20.48 34.86 19.00
C VAL A 605 -21.54 35.84 18.53
N GLY A 606 -21.57 37.06 19.08
CA GLY A 606 -22.51 38.11 18.67
C GLY A 606 -22.43 38.43 17.17
N ASP A 607 -21.21 38.63 16.68
CA ASP A 607 -20.94 38.97 15.28
C ASP A 607 -21.31 37.82 14.33
N LEU A 608 -20.91 36.60 14.65
CA LEU A 608 -21.27 35.40 13.87
C LEU A 608 -22.80 35.27 13.70
N LEU A 609 -23.55 35.46 14.79
CA LEU A 609 -25.01 35.37 14.77
C LEU A 609 -25.65 36.49 13.95
N ALA A 610 -25.10 37.70 13.99
CA ALA A 610 -25.59 38.83 13.21
C ALA A 610 -25.37 38.60 11.70
N GLU A 611 -24.15 38.18 11.33
CA GLU A 611 -23.80 37.91 9.94
C GLU A 611 -24.55 36.72 9.36
N TYR A 612 -24.77 35.66 10.14
CA TYR A 612 -25.60 34.54 9.73
C TYR A 612 -27.01 34.99 9.36
N ARG A 613 -27.65 35.83 10.19
CA ARG A 613 -28.99 36.35 9.90
C ARG A 613 -29.00 37.21 8.63
N ALA A 614 -27.97 38.03 8.42
CA ALA A 614 -27.85 38.85 7.23
C ALA A 614 -27.70 37.99 5.96
N ALA A 615 -26.79 37.01 5.97
CA ALA A 615 -26.56 36.09 4.86
C ALA A 615 -27.81 35.24 4.54
N LYS A 616 -28.49 34.72 5.57
CA LYS A 616 -29.75 33.98 5.40
C LYS A 616 -30.82 34.82 4.71
N THR A 617 -30.96 36.07 5.12
CA THR A 617 -31.95 37.00 4.53
C THR A 617 -31.66 37.27 3.05
N GLU A 618 -30.38 37.37 2.68
CA GLU A 618 -29.97 37.60 1.30
C GLU A 618 -30.23 36.39 0.40
N LEU A 619 -29.86 35.18 0.83
CA LEU A 619 -30.10 33.95 0.06
C LEU A 619 -31.59 33.65 -0.12
N LEU A 620 -32.42 34.00 0.87
CA LEU A 620 -33.87 33.87 0.76
C LEU A 620 -34.49 34.81 -0.29
N ARG A 621 -33.75 35.81 -0.81
CA ARG A 621 -34.24 36.64 -1.92
C ARG A 621 -34.17 35.94 -3.27
N THR A 622 -33.31 34.94 -3.41
CA THR A 622 -33.06 34.23 -4.67
C THR A 622 -33.57 32.79 -4.64
N THR A 623 -33.81 32.22 -3.44
CA THR A 623 -34.20 30.81 -3.26
C THR A 623 -35.25 30.66 -2.17
N ASP A 624 -36.27 29.82 -2.37
CA ASP A 624 -37.38 29.64 -1.43
C ASP A 624 -36.99 28.94 -0.11
N ALA A 625 -35.93 28.13 -0.12
CA ALA A 625 -35.39 27.45 1.05
C ALA A 625 -33.87 27.46 1.03
N VAL A 626 -33.25 27.76 2.18
CA VAL A 626 -31.80 27.90 2.31
C VAL A 626 -31.29 26.99 3.41
N SER A 627 -30.34 26.11 3.06
CA SER A 627 -29.67 25.24 4.03
C SER A 627 -28.74 26.05 4.94
N PRO A 628 -28.67 25.77 6.27
CA PRO A 628 -27.70 26.39 7.17
C PRO A 628 -26.25 26.31 6.70
N VAL A 629 -25.89 25.24 5.98
CA VAL A 629 -24.54 25.08 5.40
C VAL A 629 -24.29 26.10 4.30
N ALA A 630 -25.27 26.39 3.43
CA ALA A 630 -25.14 27.39 2.38
C ALA A 630 -24.99 28.81 2.96
N VAL A 631 -25.75 29.12 4.02
CA VAL A 631 -25.60 30.37 4.77
C VAL A 631 -24.19 30.47 5.36
N MET A 632 -23.71 29.41 6.00
CA MET A 632 -22.38 29.39 6.60
C MET A 632 -21.25 29.47 5.58
N VAL A 633 -21.41 28.90 4.38
CA VAL A 633 -20.43 29.09 3.28
C VAL A 633 -20.35 30.57 2.89
N GLN A 634 -21.47 31.28 2.80
CA GLN A 634 -21.48 32.71 2.51
C GLN A 634 -20.86 33.54 3.64
N VAL A 635 -21.14 33.18 4.91
CA VAL A 635 -20.50 33.81 6.07
C VAL A 635 -18.99 33.56 6.04
N ALA A 636 -18.54 32.32 5.84
CA ALA A 636 -17.12 31.98 5.76
C ALA A 636 -16.40 32.73 4.61
N ARG A 637 -17.04 32.90 3.45
CA ARG A 637 -16.52 33.72 2.33
C ARG A 637 -16.41 35.21 2.67
N ARG A 638 -17.18 35.74 3.62
CA ARG A 638 -17.02 37.12 4.12
C ARG A 638 -15.92 37.20 5.16
N VAL A 639 -15.90 36.25 6.10
CA VAL A 639 -14.89 36.16 7.17
C VAL A 639 -13.50 36.03 6.59
N VAL A 640 -13.33 35.18 5.56
CA VAL A 640 -12.01 34.96 4.96
C VAL A 640 -11.39 36.26 4.47
N GLN A 641 -12.21 37.18 3.93
CA GLN A 641 -11.72 38.47 3.44
C GLN A 641 -11.14 39.33 4.56
N ALA A 642 -11.64 39.21 5.78
CA ALA A 642 -11.14 39.94 6.95
C ALA A 642 -9.95 39.24 7.65
N THR A 643 -9.58 38.01 7.25
CA THR A 643 -8.43 37.31 7.85
C THR A 643 -7.12 38.05 7.56
N PRO A 644 -6.10 37.94 8.43
CA PRO A 644 -4.81 38.60 8.21
C PRO A 644 -4.15 38.20 6.90
N GLY A 645 -4.32 36.93 6.49
CA GLY A 645 -3.76 36.44 5.23
C GLY A 645 -4.42 37.06 4.00
N ALA A 646 -5.75 37.17 3.98
CA ALA A 646 -6.45 37.84 2.88
C ALA A 646 -6.19 39.36 2.86
N VAL A 647 -6.06 39.99 4.03
CA VAL A 647 -5.68 41.41 4.14
C VAL A 647 -4.27 41.64 3.63
N ALA A 648 -3.31 40.77 3.99
CA ALA A 648 -1.94 40.84 3.48
C ALA A 648 -1.90 40.71 1.95
N TRP A 649 -2.66 39.79 1.38
CA TRP A 649 -2.76 39.67 -0.08
C TRP A 649 -3.31 40.94 -0.74
N ARG A 650 -4.42 41.47 -0.24
CA ARG A 650 -5.04 42.69 -0.79
C ARG A 650 -4.15 43.92 -0.67
N ALA A 651 -3.22 43.95 0.29
CA ALA A 651 -2.24 45.02 0.40
C ALA A 651 -1.20 44.99 -0.74
N GLU A 652 -0.90 43.81 -1.29
CA GLU A 652 -0.01 43.66 -2.46
C GLU A 652 -0.77 43.78 -3.79
N SER A 653 -2.01 43.30 -3.86
CA SER A 653 -2.82 43.29 -5.08
C SER A 653 -4.30 43.57 -4.76
N PRO A 654 -4.69 44.85 -4.61
CA PRO A 654 -6.02 45.22 -4.14
C PRO A 654 -7.15 44.98 -5.15
N GLU A 655 -6.81 44.88 -6.45
CA GLU A 655 -7.80 44.77 -7.54
C GLU A 655 -8.23 43.32 -7.85
N HIS A 656 -7.54 42.31 -7.30
CA HIS A 656 -7.78 40.89 -7.65
C HIS A 656 -8.23 40.04 -6.45
N ASP A 657 -9.37 39.33 -6.57
CA ASP A 657 -9.84 38.36 -5.56
C ASP A 657 -9.13 37.00 -5.68
N ALA A 658 -7.82 36.99 -5.37
CA ALA A 658 -7.01 35.78 -5.44
C ALA A 658 -7.50 34.66 -4.52
N VAL A 659 -8.02 35.02 -3.34
CA VAL A 659 -8.57 34.08 -2.36
C VAL A 659 -9.82 33.40 -2.93
N GLY A 660 -10.72 34.18 -3.54
CA GLY A 660 -11.88 33.65 -4.25
C GLY A 660 -11.50 32.76 -5.44
N TRP A 661 -10.54 33.20 -6.26
CA TRP A 661 -10.06 32.45 -7.41
C TRP A 661 -9.45 31.09 -6.99
N LEU A 662 -8.61 31.06 -5.95
CA LEU A 662 -8.00 29.83 -5.43
C LEU A 662 -9.04 28.87 -4.85
N LEU A 663 -10.07 29.38 -4.16
CA LEU A 663 -11.19 28.57 -3.70
C LEU A 663 -11.96 27.96 -4.88
N GLY A 664 -12.16 28.75 -5.95
CA GLY A 664 -12.79 28.28 -7.17
C GLY A 664 -11.98 27.18 -7.87
N ALA A 665 -10.69 27.40 -8.02
CA ALA A 665 -9.75 26.43 -8.57
C ALA A 665 -9.74 25.12 -7.77
N ALA A 666 -9.64 25.19 -6.43
CA ALA A 666 -9.71 24.01 -5.56
C ALA A 666 -11.04 23.24 -5.72
N SER A 667 -12.14 23.97 -5.92
CA SER A 667 -13.48 23.36 -6.03
C SER A 667 -13.73 22.65 -7.36
N LEU A 668 -13.02 23.03 -8.44
CA LEU A 668 -13.16 22.40 -9.76
C LEU A 668 -12.30 21.13 -9.93
N LEU A 669 -11.35 20.91 -9.02
CA LEU A 669 -10.51 19.72 -8.98
C LEU A 669 -11.23 18.59 -8.21
N THR A 670 -10.74 17.35 -8.34
CA THR A 670 -11.33 16.25 -7.58
C THR A 670 -11.07 16.42 -6.08
N GLY A 671 -12.03 16.06 -5.21
CA GLY A 671 -12.00 16.34 -3.75
C GLY A 671 -10.90 15.63 -2.94
N ARG A 672 -9.97 14.94 -3.63
CA ARG A 672 -8.68 14.49 -3.08
C ARG A 672 -7.53 15.32 -3.69
N GLY A 673 -7.79 16.55 -4.13
CA GLY A 673 -6.89 17.63 -4.55
C GLY A 673 -5.83 17.38 -5.63
N MET A 674 -5.27 18.49 -6.11
CA MET A 674 -3.92 18.55 -6.70
C MET A 674 -2.89 18.74 -5.57
N GLY A 675 -1.65 18.30 -5.78
CA GLY A 675 -0.54 18.67 -4.89
C GLY A 675 -0.31 20.19 -4.90
N LEU A 676 0.08 20.77 -3.76
CA LEU A 676 0.29 22.21 -3.58
C LEU A 676 1.24 22.83 -4.63
N GLU A 677 2.17 22.03 -5.17
CA GLU A 677 3.07 22.41 -6.26
C GLU A 677 2.33 22.93 -7.51
N LEU A 678 1.13 22.39 -7.81
CA LEU A 678 0.36 22.79 -8.99
C LEU A 678 -0.28 24.16 -8.81
N LEU A 679 -0.79 24.45 -7.60
CA LEU A 679 -1.34 25.76 -7.21
C LEU A 679 -0.26 26.85 -7.13
N ARG A 680 1.00 26.46 -6.95
CA ARG A 680 2.18 27.35 -7.00
C ARG A 680 2.79 27.47 -8.40
N SER A 681 2.18 26.84 -9.41
CA SER A 681 2.73 26.91 -10.77
C SER A 681 2.77 28.35 -11.26
N ARG A 682 3.81 28.69 -12.03
CA ARG A 682 4.00 30.02 -12.62
C ARG A 682 2.75 30.53 -13.35
N ARG A 683 1.98 29.62 -13.95
CA ARG A 683 0.76 29.96 -14.66
C ARG A 683 -0.36 30.42 -13.73
N ILE A 684 -0.54 29.76 -12.59
CA ILE A 684 -1.48 30.22 -11.57
C ILE A 684 -1.00 31.54 -10.97
N LEU A 685 0.30 31.66 -10.64
CA LEU A 685 0.88 32.93 -10.17
C LEU A 685 0.63 34.08 -11.16
N SER A 686 0.71 33.80 -12.46
CA SER A 686 0.44 34.80 -13.51
C SER A 686 -1.04 35.16 -13.63
N GLU A 687 -1.96 34.27 -13.26
CA GLU A 687 -3.39 34.57 -13.22
C GLU A 687 -3.75 35.38 -11.97
N LEU A 688 -3.15 35.05 -10.83
CA LEU A 688 -3.35 35.75 -9.56
C LEU A 688 -2.79 37.19 -9.54
N ALA A 689 -1.89 37.53 -10.47
CA ALA A 689 -1.34 38.88 -10.64
C ALA A 689 -1.99 39.69 -11.78
N ARG A 690 -3.13 39.26 -12.32
CA ARG A 690 -3.85 40.04 -13.34
C ARG A 690 -4.74 41.11 -12.68
N ASP A 691 -4.51 42.37 -13.06
CA ASP A 691 -5.44 43.48 -12.80
C ASP A 691 -6.63 43.35 -13.76
N ASP A 692 -7.85 43.16 -13.25
CA ASP A 692 -8.97 42.71 -14.09
C ASP A 692 -9.84 43.86 -14.62
N GLU A 693 -9.89 43.97 -15.95
CA GLU A 693 -11.03 44.44 -16.78
C GLU A 693 -10.73 44.25 -18.29
N SER A 694 -9.47 44.00 -18.67
CA SER A 694 -9.07 43.77 -20.06
C SER A 694 -8.61 42.32 -20.28
N SER A 695 -9.40 41.56 -21.03
CA SER A 695 -9.03 40.25 -21.62
C SER A 695 -7.77 40.27 -22.52
N ALA A 696 -7.09 41.40 -22.70
CA ALA A 696 -5.84 41.49 -23.45
C ALA A 696 -4.64 41.13 -22.56
N PRO A 697 -3.67 40.32 -23.05
CA PRO A 697 -2.40 40.14 -22.36
C PRO A 697 -1.71 41.49 -22.15
N ALA A 698 -1.11 41.70 -20.98
CA ALA A 698 -0.31 42.90 -20.70
C ALA A 698 0.67 43.15 -21.86
N PRO A 699 0.79 44.38 -22.37
CA PRO A 699 1.69 44.68 -23.48
C PRO A 699 3.10 44.21 -23.13
N ALA A 700 3.76 43.57 -24.10
CA ALA A 700 5.09 43.00 -23.92
C ALA A 700 6.06 44.08 -23.41
N GLY A 701 6.63 43.86 -22.21
CA GLY A 701 7.54 44.80 -21.55
C GLY A 701 7.03 45.39 -20.23
N THR A 702 5.79 45.08 -19.81
CA THR A 702 5.30 45.42 -18.47
C THR A 702 5.84 44.38 -17.46
N GLU A 703 6.64 44.80 -16.48
CA GLU A 703 7.03 43.95 -15.35
C GLU A 703 5.79 43.69 -14.48
N VAL A 704 5.12 42.57 -14.72
CA VAL A 704 4.10 42.06 -13.80
C VAL A 704 4.83 41.43 -12.62
N LEU A 705 4.69 42.03 -11.44
CA LEU A 705 5.21 41.45 -10.20
C LEU A 705 4.37 40.21 -9.89
N LEU A 706 4.96 39.02 -10.05
CA LEU A 706 4.26 37.78 -9.70
C LEU A 706 4.19 37.65 -8.17
N PRO A 707 3.09 37.14 -7.62
CA PRO A 707 2.99 36.89 -6.19
C PRO A 707 3.99 35.80 -5.82
N ASP A 708 4.61 35.91 -4.65
CA ASP A 708 5.49 34.86 -4.13
C ASP A 708 4.67 33.58 -3.82
N GLU A 709 5.29 32.41 -3.92
CA GLU A 709 4.72 31.13 -3.46
C GLU A 709 4.30 31.19 -1.98
N HIS A 710 5.01 32.01 -1.19
CA HIS A 710 4.63 32.30 0.19
C HIS A 710 3.26 32.97 0.28
N MET A 711 2.96 33.94 -0.59
CA MET A 711 1.67 34.61 -0.59
C MET A 711 0.53 33.66 -0.98
N VAL A 712 0.77 32.71 -1.90
CA VAL A 712 -0.23 31.67 -2.22
C VAL A 712 -0.51 30.82 -1.00
N SER A 713 0.53 30.47 -0.24
CA SER A 713 0.38 29.71 1.01
C SER A 713 -0.40 30.49 2.06
N VAL A 714 -0.19 31.80 2.16
CA VAL A 714 -0.96 32.70 3.02
C VAL A 714 -2.44 32.75 2.62
N ALA A 715 -2.75 32.81 1.32
CA ALA A 715 -4.13 32.80 0.82
C ALA A 715 -4.82 31.44 1.05
N LEU A 716 -4.11 30.33 0.83
CA LEU A 716 -4.62 28.98 1.12
C LEU A 716 -4.83 28.77 2.62
N TRP A 717 -3.93 29.30 3.46
CA TRP A 717 -4.09 29.28 4.91
C TRP A 717 -5.30 30.08 5.37
N ALA A 718 -5.56 31.26 4.77
CA ALA A 718 -6.77 32.04 5.06
C ALA A 718 -8.05 31.22 4.80
N LEU A 719 -8.10 30.46 3.69
CA LEU A 719 -9.22 29.57 3.38
C LEU A 719 -9.32 28.39 4.36
N ALA A 720 -8.19 27.85 4.81
CA ALA A 720 -8.13 26.78 5.79
C ALA A 720 -8.59 27.23 7.18
N GLN A 721 -8.22 28.44 7.60
CA GLN A 721 -8.62 29.02 8.88
C GLN A 721 -10.13 29.14 9.04
N VAL A 722 -10.85 29.44 7.96
CA VAL A 722 -12.33 29.51 7.97
C VAL A 722 -13.02 28.17 7.66
N GLY A 723 -12.27 27.09 7.48
CA GLY A 723 -12.80 25.74 7.25
C GLY A 723 -13.38 25.51 5.86
N LEU A 724 -13.03 26.34 4.86
CA LEU A 724 -13.48 26.17 3.47
C LEU A 724 -12.64 25.14 2.72
N LEU A 725 -11.39 24.93 3.14
CA LEU A 725 -10.41 23.98 2.62
C LEU A 725 -9.64 23.36 3.79
N ASP A 726 -9.01 22.23 3.57
CA ASP A 726 -8.04 21.64 4.48
C ASP A 726 -6.69 21.46 3.77
N VAL A 727 -5.61 21.87 4.45
CA VAL A 727 -4.27 21.99 3.88
C VAL A 727 -3.22 21.52 4.87
N ASP A 728 -2.49 20.46 4.51
CA ASP A 728 -1.29 19.99 5.21
C ASP A 728 -0.04 20.64 4.58
N PHE A 729 0.57 21.59 5.29
CA PHE A 729 1.79 22.27 4.84
C PHE A 729 3.07 21.47 5.11
N ASP A 730 3.05 20.53 6.06
CA ASP A 730 4.21 19.69 6.41
C ASP A 730 4.41 18.59 5.37
N ARG A 731 3.33 18.15 4.73
CA ARG A 731 3.35 17.17 3.65
C ARG A 731 2.92 17.82 2.35
N THR A 732 3.81 18.58 1.71
CA THR A 732 3.55 19.32 0.46
C THR A 732 3.03 18.46 -0.73
N ARG A 733 3.23 17.14 -0.67
CA ARG A 733 2.70 16.16 -1.63
C ARG A 733 1.30 15.64 -1.29
N GLN A 734 0.81 15.87 -0.07
CA GLN A 734 -0.57 15.60 0.25
C GLN A 734 -1.47 16.60 -0.49
N PRO A 735 -2.55 16.11 -1.08
CA PRO A 735 -3.42 16.95 -1.85
C PRO A 735 -4.31 17.80 -0.94
N LEU A 736 -4.64 18.99 -1.41
CA LEU A 736 -5.62 19.85 -0.75
C LEU A 736 -6.99 19.18 -0.70
N VAL A 737 -7.59 19.10 0.49
CA VAL A 737 -8.86 18.41 0.70
C VAL A 737 -9.97 19.43 0.82
N GLN A 738 -11.11 19.13 0.19
CA GLN A 738 -12.32 19.92 0.35
C GLN A 738 -13.51 19.00 0.56
N HIS A 739 -14.32 19.29 1.58
CA HIS A 739 -15.51 18.52 1.87
C HIS A 739 -16.50 18.59 0.67
N HIS A 740 -16.96 17.43 0.20
CA HIS A 740 -17.73 17.29 -1.04
C HIS A 740 -19.00 18.18 -1.08
N GLY A 741 -19.72 18.27 0.03
CA GLY A 741 -20.93 19.10 0.12
C GLY A 741 -20.63 20.60 0.03
N LEU A 742 -19.47 21.05 0.52
CA LEU A 742 -19.02 22.45 0.37
C LEU A 742 -18.63 22.73 -1.07
N ARG A 743 -17.83 21.83 -1.65
CA ARG A 743 -17.38 21.91 -3.05
C ARG A 743 -18.55 22.05 -4.02
N ASP A 744 -19.57 21.21 -3.87
CA ASP A 744 -20.71 21.22 -4.78
C ASP A 744 -21.54 22.51 -4.65
N LEU A 745 -21.69 23.03 -3.42
CA LEU A 745 -22.34 24.33 -3.19
C LEU A 745 -21.54 25.50 -3.80
N ILE A 746 -20.21 25.49 -3.65
CA ILE A 746 -19.34 26.53 -4.22
C ILE A 746 -19.40 26.47 -5.75
N ARG A 747 -19.29 25.28 -6.36
CA ARG A 747 -19.41 25.09 -7.82
C ARG A 747 -20.76 25.53 -8.38
N ALA A 748 -21.85 25.26 -7.66
CA ALA A 748 -23.19 25.64 -8.07
C ALA A 748 -23.39 27.18 -8.03
N GLY A 749 -22.66 27.86 -7.14
CA GLY A 749 -22.68 29.32 -7.01
C GLY A 749 -21.64 30.08 -7.84
N MET A 750 -20.84 29.40 -8.66
CA MET A 750 -19.87 30.06 -9.56
C MET A 750 -20.56 30.64 -10.80
N ASP A 751 -20.08 31.80 -11.25
CA ASP A 751 -20.45 32.31 -12.56
C ASP A 751 -19.96 31.36 -13.68
N PRO A 752 -20.78 31.05 -14.71
CA PRO A 752 -20.37 30.15 -15.79
C PRO A 752 -19.13 30.61 -16.57
N ALA A 753 -18.92 31.91 -16.77
CA ALA A 753 -17.77 32.44 -17.49
C ALA A 753 -16.50 32.35 -16.63
N GLU A 754 -16.60 32.71 -15.34
CA GLU A 754 -15.53 32.54 -14.36
C GLU A 754 -15.10 31.07 -14.27
N ARG A 755 -16.07 30.15 -14.16
CA ARG A 755 -15.81 28.71 -14.14
C ARG A 755 -15.07 28.24 -15.40
N ALA A 756 -15.53 28.66 -16.58
CA ALA A 756 -14.89 28.29 -17.85
C ALA A 756 -13.44 28.80 -17.93
N HIS A 757 -13.19 30.01 -17.42
CA HIS A 757 -11.84 30.59 -17.32
C HIS A 757 -10.94 29.76 -16.39
N ILE A 758 -11.39 29.47 -15.16
CA ILE A 758 -10.62 28.66 -14.21
C ILE A 758 -10.34 27.25 -14.77
N GLU A 759 -11.35 26.58 -15.35
CA GLU A 759 -11.15 25.27 -16.00
C GLU A 759 -10.09 25.36 -17.12
N SER A 760 -10.09 26.44 -17.92
CA SER A 760 -9.07 26.68 -18.95
C SER A 760 -7.67 26.87 -18.35
N VAL A 761 -7.51 27.62 -17.26
CA VAL A 761 -6.21 27.78 -16.60
C VAL A 761 -5.72 26.42 -16.08
N LEU A 762 -6.57 25.67 -15.38
CA LEU A 762 -6.24 24.38 -14.78
C LEU A 762 -5.85 23.32 -15.82
N ARG A 763 -6.57 23.22 -16.94
CA ARG A 763 -6.19 22.36 -18.08
C ARG A 763 -4.78 22.68 -18.58
N GLY A 764 -4.47 23.98 -18.61
CA GLY A 764 -3.15 24.49 -18.97
C GLY A 764 -2.05 24.04 -18.02
N VAL A 765 -2.25 24.21 -16.71
CA VAL A 765 -1.32 23.81 -15.64
C VAL A 765 -1.08 22.30 -15.68
N LEU A 766 -2.15 21.50 -15.77
CA LEU A 766 -2.04 20.05 -15.90
C LEU A 766 -1.24 19.65 -17.12
N SER A 767 -1.37 20.36 -18.25
CA SER A 767 -0.62 20.04 -19.45
C SER A 767 0.90 20.20 -19.26
N GLU A 768 1.33 21.16 -18.44
CA GLU A 768 2.73 21.44 -18.11
C GLU A 768 3.32 20.39 -17.14
N HIS A 769 2.49 19.90 -16.22
CA HIS A 769 2.90 18.94 -15.18
C HIS A 769 2.49 17.49 -15.50
N ALA A 770 2.08 17.21 -16.74
CA ALA A 770 1.62 15.89 -17.09
C ALA A 770 2.73 14.84 -16.89
N PRO A 771 2.42 13.70 -16.24
CA PRO A 771 3.39 12.68 -15.87
C PRO A 771 4.14 12.14 -17.10
N GLN A 772 5.39 11.78 -16.87
CA GLN A 772 6.25 11.16 -17.89
C GLN A 772 6.32 9.66 -17.64
N GLY A 773 6.15 8.86 -18.69
CA GLY A 773 6.25 7.40 -18.61
C GLY A 773 4.91 6.66 -18.72
N PRO A 774 4.94 5.32 -18.69
CA PRO A 774 3.75 4.47 -18.83
C PRO A 774 2.91 4.38 -17.54
N ASP A 775 3.50 4.65 -16.38
CA ASP A 775 2.82 4.61 -15.10
C ASP A 775 2.20 5.96 -14.77
N LEU A 776 0.88 6.04 -14.97
CA LEU A 776 0.10 7.23 -14.68
C LEU A 776 -0.37 7.21 -13.22
N PRO A 777 -0.15 8.29 -12.45
CA PRO A 777 -0.77 8.46 -11.14
C PRO A 777 -2.30 8.40 -11.24
N ALA A 778 -2.94 7.79 -10.23
CA ALA A 778 -4.39 7.68 -10.18
C ALA A 778 -5.09 9.06 -10.14
N ASP A 779 -4.46 10.05 -9.52
CA ASP A 779 -4.97 11.42 -9.44
C ASP A 779 -4.96 12.09 -10.82
N TRP A 780 -3.86 11.94 -11.58
CA TRP A 780 -3.79 12.44 -12.96
C TRP A 780 -4.91 11.90 -13.84
N ALA A 781 -5.16 10.58 -13.79
CA ALA A 781 -6.21 9.96 -14.56
C ALA A 781 -7.61 10.51 -14.22
N ARG A 782 -7.85 10.87 -12.95
CA ARG A 782 -9.11 11.49 -12.51
C ARG A 782 -9.27 12.91 -13.05
N GLU A 783 -8.20 13.71 -13.02
CA GLU A 783 -8.25 15.10 -13.48
C GLU A 783 -8.45 15.23 -15.00
N VAL A 784 -7.93 14.27 -15.80
CA VAL A 784 -8.21 14.19 -17.25
C VAL A 784 -9.72 14.20 -17.52
N PHE A 785 -10.49 13.46 -16.73
CA PHE A 785 -11.95 13.40 -16.84
C PHE A 785 -12.64 14.58 -16.16
N SER A 786 -12.22 14.97 -14.94
CA SER A 786 -12.85 16.05 -14.17
C SER A 786 -12.86 17.37 -14.93
N LEU A 787 -11.71 17.70 -15.54
CA LEU A 787 -11.54 18.90 -16.33
C LEU A 787 -11.80 18.69 -17.82
N ARG A 788 -12.19 17.50 -18.26
CA ARG A 788 -12.58 17.20 -19.66
C ARG A 788 -11.51 17.68 -20.64
N LEU A 789 -10.26 17.22 -20.47
CA LEU A 789 -9.09 17.72 -21.22
C LEU A 789 -9.23 17.64 -22.75
N TRP A 790 -10.13 16.81 -23.26
CA TRP A 790 -10.44 16.68 -24.69
C TRP A 790 -11.19 17.89 -25.27
N GLU A 791 -11.87 18.71 -24.46
CA GLU A 791 -12.56 19.93 -24.90
C GLU A 791 -11.59 21.08 -25.20
N ASP A 792 -10.32 20.97 -24.79
CA ASP A 792 -9.35 22.05 -24.95
C ASP A 792 -8.67 22.05 -26.34
N PRO A 793 -8.78 23.12 -27.13
CA PRO A 793 -8.20 23.16 -28.47
C PRO A 793 -6.68 23.35 -28.46
N ARG A 794 -6.07 23.78 -27.34
CA ARG A 794 -4.65 24.17 -27.32
C ARG A 794 -3.75 22.94 -27.56
N PRO A 795 -2.78 23.00 -28.51
CA PRO A 795 -1.94 21.85 -28.85
C PRO A 795 -1.18 21.23 -27.68
N ARG A 796 -0.79 22.03 -26.67
CA ARG A 796 -0.11 21.52 -25.46
C ARG A 796 -1.01 20.59 -24.65
N VAL A 797 -2.27 20.95 -24.46
CA VAL A 797 -3.27 20.14 -23.72
C VAL A 797 -3.58 18.87 -24.51
N ARG A 798 -3.84 18.99 -25.82
CA ARG A 798 -4.03 17.85 -26.72
C ARG A 798 -2.85 16.86 -26.65
N ARG A 799 -1.60 17.35 -26.64
CA ARG A 799 -0.40 16.50 -26.49
C ARG A 799 -0.32 15.80 -25.13
N SER A 800 -0.75 16.43 -24.05
CA SER A 800 -0.82 15.80 -22.73
C SER A 800 -1.91 14.72 -22.66
N LEU A 801 -3.06 14.94 -23.31
CA LEU A 801 -4.07 13.90 -23.50
C LEU A 801 -3.50 12.72 -24.30
N LEU A 802 -2.80 12.97 -25.41
CA LEU A 802 -2.17 11.92 -26.20
C LEU A 802 -1.10 11.12 -25.42
N ARG A 803 -0.39 11.76 -24.47
CA ARG A 803 0.52 11.05 -23.55
C ARG A 803 -0.24 10.13 -22.62
N HIS A 804 -1.37 10.58 -22.08
CA HIS A 804 -2.25 9.76 -21.25
C HIS A 804 -2.76 8.54 -22.04
N LEU A 805 -3.24 8.73 -23.27
CA LEU A 805 -3.69 7.63 -24.13
C LEU A 805 -2.56 6.65 -24.47
N ASN A 806 -1.34 7.16 -24.73
CA ASN A 806 -0.18 6.31 -24.95
C ASN A 806 0.09 5.38 -23.76
N ALA A 807 0.06 5.90 -22.54
CA ALA A 807 0.29 5.11 -21.33
C ALA A 807 -0.80 4.03 -21.13
N LEU A 808 -2.08 4.35 -21.33
CA LEU A 808 -3.18 3.36 -21.35
C LEU A 808 -2.91 2.25 -22.38
N SER A 809 -2.47 2.63 -23.59
CA SER A 809 -2.19 1.66 -24.67
C SER A 809 -0.97 0.76 -24.41
N GLN A 810 -0.02 1.19 -23.57
CA GLN A 810 1.16 0.39 -23.23
C GLN A 810 0.84 -0.71 -22.21
N ARG A 811 -0.08 -0.45 -21.28
CA ARG A 811 -0.54 -1.47 -20.31
C ARG A 811 -1.42 -2.53 -20.98
N ALA A 812 -2.18 -2.12 -22.00
CA ALA A 812 -2.98 -3.02 -22.84
C ALA A 812 -3.92 -3.95 -22.04
N GLU A 813 -4.48 -3.45 -20.93
CA GLU A 813 -5.53 -4.11 -20.16
C GLU A 813 -6.91 -3.74 -20.74
N ALA A 814 -7.88 -4.65 -20.71
CA ALA A 814 -9.19 -4.43 -21.34
C ALA A 814 -9.86 -3.13 -20.87
N ALA A 815 -9.90 -2.89 -19.55
CA ALA A 815 -10.47 -1.68 -18.97
C ALA A 815 -9.74 -0.39 -19.39
N ASP A 816 -8.42 -0.47 -19.61
CA ASP A 816 -7.64 0.69 -20.06
C ASP A 816 -7.84 0.97 -21.55
N LEU A 817 -8.02 -0.08 -22.37
CA LEU A 817 -8.39 0.07 -23.78
C LEU A 817 -9.79 0.68 -23.93
N ASP A 818 -10.74 0.29 -23.08
CA ASP A 818 -12.08 0.87 -23.08
C ASP A 818 -12.07 2.35 -22.67
N ARG A 819 -11.31 2.70 -21.63
CA ARG A 819 -11.10 4.11 -21.23
C ARG A 819 -10.43 4.92 -22.34
N LEU A 820 -9.42 4.36 -22.99
CA LEU A 820 -8.73 5.00 -24.11
C LEU A 820 -9.72 5.31 -25.23
N LEU A 821 -10.55 4.34 -25.62
CA LEU A 821 -11.53 4.52 -26.69
C LEU A 821 -12.64 5.51 -26.33
N ASP A 822 -13.11 5.56 -25.07
CA ASP A 822 -14.08 6.57 -24.59
C ASP A 822 -13.49 7.99 -24.68
N ILE A 823 -12.30 8.20 -24.10
CA ILE A 823 -11.62 9.51 -24.15
C ILE A 823 -11.33 9.91 -25.60
N ALA A 824 -10.81 8.98 -26.41
CA ALA A 824 -10.50 9.25 -27.80
C ALA A 824 -11.74 9.50 -28.66
N GLY A 825 -12.88 8.87 -28.35
CA GLY A 825 -14.17 9.14 -28.98
C GLY A 825 -14.60 10.59 -28.75
N ARG A 826 -14.62 11.03 -27.49
CA ARG A 826 -14.93 12.41 -27.11
C ARG A 826 -13.98 13.41 -27.75
N ALA A 827 -12.67 13.13 -27.70
CA ALA A 827 -11.67 13.98 -28.34
C ALA A 827 -11.83 14.06 -29.86
N ARG A 828 -12.26 12.98 -30.53
CA ARG A 828 -12.53 13.01 -31.97
C ARG A 828 -13.75 13.85 -32.31
N GLU A 829 -14.79 13.84 -31.49
CA GLU A 829 -15.98 14.67 -31.68
C GLU A 829 -15.63 16.16 -31.51
N GLU A 830 -15.01 16.50 -30.39
CA GLU A 830 -14.63 17.89 -30.08
C GLU A 830 -13.60 18.45 -31.07
N TRP A 831 -12.55 17.69 -31.38
CA TRP A 831 -11.48 18.20 -32.25
C TRP A 831 -11.89 18.30 -33.72
N ARG A 832 -13.02 17.69 -34.11
CA ARG A 832 -13.61 17.87 -35.45
C ARG A 832 -14.49 19.13 -35.54
N ALA A 833 -15.03 19.60 -34.41
CA ALA A 833 -16.03 20.67 -34.38
C ALA A 833 -15.41 22.08 -34.38
N TYR A 834 -14.11 22.23 -34.08
CA TYR A 834 -13.50 23.53 -33.81
C TYR A 834 -12.99 24.30 -35.05
N ASP A 835 -12.65 23.66 -36.17
CA ASP A 835 -12.26 24.38 -37.40
C ASP A 835 -13.08 23.94 -38.63
N ASP A 836 -13.92 24.86 -39.11
CA ASP A 836 -14.87 24.72 -40.24
C ASP A 836 -14.19 24.69 -41.63
N THR A 837 -12.97 24.16 -41.72
CA THR A 837 -12.21 24.04 -42.99
C THR A 837 -11.62 22.65 -43.17
N ASP A 838 -11.58 22.16 -44.42
CA ASP A 838 -10.97 20.89 -44.87
C ASP A 838 -9.50 20.67 -44.42
N ALA A 839 -8.89 21.63 -43.72
CA ALA A 839 -7.56 21.56 -43.12
C ALA A 839 -7.49 20.66 -41.86
N ASP A 840 -8.60 20.40 -41.18
CA ASP A 840 -8.59 19.88 -39.80
C ASP A 840 -8.57 18.34 -39.68
N GLU A 841 -8.95 17.63 -40.74
CA GLU A 841 -8.64 16.20 -40.92
C GLU A 841 -7.11 15.93 -40.99
N GLN A 842 -6.29 16.99 -40.92
CA GLN A 842 -4.85 16.95 -41.10
C GLN A 842 -4.05 17.58 -39.94
N SER A 843 -4.61 17.84 -38.74
CA SER A 843 -3.75 18.27 -37.61
C SER A 843 -2.84 17.11 -37.14
N PRO A 844 -1.55 17.35 -36.82
CA PRO A 844 -0.65 16.28 -36.36
C PRO A 844 -1.14 15.58 -35.08
N GLU A 845 -1.79 16.31 -34.19
CA GLU A 845 -2.35 15.78 -32.95
C GLU A 845 -3.55 14.86 -33.20
N TYR A 846 -4.45 15.20 -34.13
CA TYR A 846 -5.57 14.35 -34.50
C TYR A 846 -5.10 13.06 -35.20
N LEU A 847 -4.14 13.14 -36.12
CA LEU A 847 -3.57 11.95 -36.77
C LEU A 847 -2.85 11.03 -35.77
N ARG A 848 -2.24 11.59 -34.72
CA ARG A 848 -1.70 10.82 -33.59
C ARG A 848 -2.79 10.16 -32.77
N LEU A 849 -3.90 10.84 -32.51
CA LEU A 849 -5.07 10.27 -31.84
C LEU A 849 -5.58 9.03 -32.60
N LEU A 850 -5.71 9.12 -33.92
CA LEU A 850 -6.13 7.99 -34.76
C LEU A 850 -5.18 6.79 -34.66
N ASN A 851 -3.86 7.01 -34.58
CA ASN A 851 -2.91 5.91 -34.38
C ASN A 851 -3.12 5.21 -33.02
N PHE A 852 -3.46 5.93 -31.95
CA PHE A 852 -3.80 5.31 -30.65
C PHE A 852 -5.11 4.53 -30.72
N VAL A 853 -6.12 5.07 -31.40
CA VAL A 853 -7.41 4.39 -31.62
C VAL A 853 -7.21 3.11 -32.43
N ALA A 854 -6.44 3.16 -33.53
CA ALA A 854 -6.11 1.97 -34.32
C ALA A 854 -5.37 0.93 -33.46
N ARG A 855 -4.36 1.35 -32.70
CA ARG A 855 -3.65 0.46 -31.78
C ARG A 855 -4.59 -0.20 -30.77
N ALA A 856 -5.51 0.55 -30.16
CA ALA A 856 -6.47 0.01 -29.21
C ALA A 856 -7.40 -1.04 -29.84
N HIS A 857 -7.95 -0.75 -31.03
CA HIS A 857 -8.75 -1.71 -31.78
C HIS A 857 -7.96 -2.96 -32.15
N ARG A 858 -6.70 -2.83 -32.60
CA ARG A 858 -5.83 -3.99 -32.86
C ARG A 858 -5.60 -4.84 -31.61
N LEU A 859 -5.39 -4.21 -30.44
CA LEU A 859 -5.20 -4.92 -29.17
C LEU A 859 -6.49 -5.59 -28.66
N ARG A 860 -7.67 -5.08 -29.05
CA ARG A 860 -8.99 -5.70 -28.79
C ARG A 860 -9.39 -6.78 -29.80
N GLY A 861 -8.68 -6.92 -30.92
CA GLY A 861 -9.02 -7.87 -31.98
C GLY A 861 -9.83 -7.29 -33.15
N ASP A 862 -10.14 -5.99 -33.15
CA ASP A 862 -10.90 -5.31 -34.21
C ASP A 862 -10.01 -4.93 -35.41
N TYR A 863 -9.34 -5.91 -36.02
CA TYR A 863 -8.24 -5.68 -36.96
C TYR A 863 -8.64 -4.92 -38.23
N ASP A 864 -9.82 -5.16 -38.77
CA ASP A 864 -10.30 -4.44 -39.96
C ASP A 864 -10.60 -2.97 -39.68
N LEU A 865 -11.17 -2.66 -38.52
CA LEU A 865 -11.40 -1.28 -38.09
C LEU A 865 -10.05 -0.59 -37.83
N SER A 866 -9.13 -1.26 -37.13
CA SER A 866 -7.75 -0.80 -36.95
C SER A 866 -7.10 -0.47 -38.30
N ARG A 867 -7.26 -1.35 -39.31
CA ARG A 867 -6.63 -1.15 -40.63
C ARG A 867 -7.11 0.12 -41.29
N ARG A 868 -8.43 0.35 -41.32
CA ARG A 868 -9.00 1.56 -41.92
C ARG A 868 -8.46 2.81 -41.24
N ILE A 869 -8.53 2.86 -39.90
CA ILE A 869 -8.08 4.01 -39.12
C ILE A 869 -6.57 4.25 -39.25
N ALA A 870 -5.74 3.21 -39.16
CA ALA A 870 -4.28 3.33 -39.32
C ALA A 870 -3.90 3.73 -40.75
N GLN A 871 -4.62 3.23 -41.76
CA GLN A 871 -4.40 3.62 -43.16
C GLN A 871 -4.72 5.10 -43.38
N ASP A 872 -5.82 5.59 -42.82
CA ASP A 872 -6.22 6.99 -42.94
C ASP A 872 -5.26 7.91 -42.17
N ALA A 873 -4.83 7.53 -40.97
CA ALA A 873 -3.79 8.22 -40.22
C ALA A 873 -2.47 8.31 -41.01
N LEU A 874 -2.04 7.21 -41.64
CA LEU A 874 -0.84 7.18 -42.47
C LEU A 874 -0.97 8.05 -43.72
N ARG A 875 -2.11 7.99 -44.42
CA ARG A 875 -2.38 8.85 -45.58
C ARG A 875 -2.35 10.33 -45.20
N GLY A 876 -2.99 10.68 -44.08
CA GLY A 876 -2.97 12.04 -43.52
C GLY A 876 -1.55 12.51 -43.22
N HIS A 877 -0.75 11.70 -42.51
CA HIS A 877 0.64 12.05 -42.19
C HIS A 877 1.50 12.18 -43.47
N ARG A 878 1.32 11.32 -44.47
CA ARG A 878 2.04 11.42 -45.75
C ARG A 878 1.70 12.71 -46.50
N ARG A 879 0.44 13.14 -46.51
CA ARG A 879 0.00 14.39 -47.13
C ARG A 879 0.53 15.61 -46.38
N LEU A 880 0.44 15.61 -45.05
CA LEU A 880 0.77 16.75 -44.20
C LEU A 880 2.29 16.94 -44.00
N LEU A 881 3.01 15.85 -43.71
CA LEU A 881 4.41 15.91 -43.25
C LEU A 881 5.39 15.32 -44.27
N GLY A 882 4.91 14.69 -45.34
CA GLY A 882 5.72 13.99 -46.33
C GLY A 882 6.12 12.57 -45.91
N LEU A 883 6.78 11.84 -46.82
CA LEU A 883 7.07 10.41 -46.68
C LEU A 883 8.18 10.10 -45.66
N THR A 884 9.15 11.00 -45.49
CA THR A 884 10.35 10.78 -44.68
C THR A 884 10.22 11.31 -43.26
N HIS A 885 9.18 12.06 -42.92
CA HIS A 885 9.03 12.64 -41.59
C HIS A 885 8.88 11.54 -40.51
N PRO A 886 9.55 11.65 -39.33
CA PRO A 886 9.53 10.60 -38.31
C PRO A 886 8.13 10.14 -37.89
N ARG A 887 7.16 11.06 -37.77
CA ARG A 887 5.75 10.71 -37.48
C ARG A 887 5.09 9.89 -38.58
N THR A 888 5.40 10.16 -39.85
CA THR A 888 4.90 9.36 -40.98
C THR A 888 5.49 7.95 -40.93
N LEU A 889 6.78 7.82 -40.63
CA LEU A 889 7.45 6.53 -40.50
C LEU A 889 6.87 5.71 -39.34
N LEU A 890 6.63 6.33 -38.17
CA LEU A 890 5.98 5.67 -37.03
C LEU A 890 4.52 5.28 -37.33
N SER A 891 3.80 6.09 -38.12
CA SER A 891 2.45 5.75 -38.58
C SER A 891 2.47 4.56 -39.56
N ALA A 892 3.51 4.46 -40.39
CA ALA A 892 3.71 3.34 -41.32
C ALA A 892 4.05 2.05 -40.57
N ASP A 893 4.89 2.13 -39.52
CA ASP A 893 5.17 1.03 -38.61
C ASP A 893 3.90 0.50 -37.93
N SER A 894 3.07 1.40 -37.38
CA SER A 894 1.77 1.05 -36.79
C SER A 894 0.81 0.39 -37.79
N TYR A 895 0.76 0.90 -39.02
CA TYR A 895 -0.02 0.30 -40.10
C TYR A 895 0.51 -1.09 -40.49
N ALA A 896 1.83 -1.26 -40.55
CA ALA A 896 2.45 -2.56 -40.80
C ALA A 896 2.11 -3.60 -39.72
N ALA A 897 2.12 -3.21 -38.44
CA ALA A 897 1.68 -4.07 -37.35
C ALA A 897 0.21 -4.52 -37.53
N THR A 898 -0.66 -3.64 -38.04
CA THR A 898 -2.04 -4.02 -38.35
C THR A 898 -2.15 -4.96 -39.55
N LEU A 899 -1.31 -4.77 -40.58
CA LEU A 899 -1.25 -5.67 -41.73
C LEU A 899 -0.80 -7.08 -41.34
N ARG A 900 0.18 -7.19 -40.43
CA ARG A 900 0.59 -8.50 -39.88
C ARG A 900 -0.53 -9.18 -39.11
N ALA A 901 -1.25 -8.43 -38.27
CA ALA A 901 -2.41 -8.95 -37.56
C ALA A 901 -3.52 -9.46 -38.50
N LEU A 902 -3.61 -8.92 -39.72
CA LEU A 902 -4.52 -9.40 -40.77
C LEU A 902 -3.91 -10.52 -41.66
N GLY A 903 -2.71 -11.00 -41.34
CA GLY A 903 -2.03 -12.05 -42.11
C GLY A 903 -1.42 -11.58 -43.43
N ARG A 904 -1.37 -10.26 -43.67
CA ARG A 904 -0.80 -9.64 -44.87
C ARG A 904 0.68 -9.35 -44.69
N PHE A 905 1.47 -10.41 -44.46
CA PHE A 905 2.88 -10.29 -44.08
C PHE A 905 3.75 -9.61 -45.15
N ASP A 906 3.53 -9.91 -46.43
CA ASP A 906 4.29 -9.27 -47.52
C ASP A 906 3.98 -7.77 -47.63
N ASP A 907 2.73 -7.37 -47.45
CA ASP A 907 2.36 -5.94 -47.46
C ASP A 907 2.96 -5.19 -46.26
N ALA A 908 3.00 -5.83 -45.09
CA ALA A 908 3.67 -5.28 -43.91
C ALA A 908 5.17 -5.11 -44.16
N LEU A 909 5.81 -6.09 -44.80
CA LEU A 909 7.23 -6.05 -45.12
C LEU A 909 7.57 -4.89 -46.06
N LEU A 910 6.72 -4.65 -47.07
CA LEU A 910 6.86 -3.52 -47.99
C LEU A 910 6.78 -2.16 -47.28
N GLN A 911 6.02 -2.05 -46.18
CA GLN A 911 5.97 -0.82 -45.39
C GLN A 911 7.19 -0.65 -44.48
N LEU A 912 7.73 -1.73 -43.91
CA LEU A 912 8.76 -1.65 -42.85
C LEU A 912 10.17 -1.36 -43.36
N ARG A 913 10.53 -1.78 -44.58
CA ARG A 913 11.88 -1.51 -45.14
C ARG A 913 12.19 -0.01 -45.24
N PRO A 914 11.35 0.83 -45.88
CA PRO A 914 11.59 2.27 -45.91
C PRO A 914 11.54 2.93 -44.52
N VAL A 915 10.79 2.35 -43.58
CA VAL A 915 10.72 2.82 -42.19
C VAL A 915 12.06 2.64 -41.49
N LEU A 916 12.65 1.45 -41.55
CA LEU A 916 13.94 1.20 -40.92
C LEU A 916 15.05 2.07 -41.55
N GLU A 917 15.10 2.16 -42.88
CA GLU A 917 16.05 3.01 -43.60
C GLU A 917 15.90 4.49 -43.20
N GLY A 918 14.67 5.01 -43.23
CA GLY A 918 14.38 6.41 -42.88
C GLY A 918 14.70 6.74 -41.42
N LEU A 919 14.30 5.89 -40.47
CA LEU A 919 14.59 6.11 -39.04
C LEU A 919 16.08 5.96 -38.74
N THR A 920 16.78 5.05 -39.41
CA THR A 920 18.24 4.92 -39.28
C THR A 920 18.95 6.18 -39.77
N LEU A 921 18.51 6.76 -40.89
CA LEU A 921 19.07 8.00 -41.42
C LEU A 921 18.81 9.21 -40.50
N LEU A 922 17.60 9.31 -39.93
CA LEU A 922 17.18 10.50 -39.18
C LEU A 922 17.59 10.47 -37.70
N LEU A 923 17.51 9.30 -37.07
CA LEU A 923 17.68 9.14 -35.62
C LEU A 923 18.91 8.29 -35.26
N GLY A 924 19.52 7.64 -36.26
CA GLY A 924 20.60 6.69 -36.07
C GLY A 924 20.13 5.27 -35.71
N PRO A 925 21.03 4.28 -35.83
CA PRO A 925 20.72 2.86 -35.62
C PRO A 925 20.49 2.46 -34.15
N GLN A 926 20.72 3.37 -33.19
CA GLN A 926 20.59 3.09 -31.75
C GLN A 926 19.37 3.73 -31.09
N HIS A 927 18.64 4.58 -31.82
CA HIS A 927 17.45 5.21 -31.28
C HIS A 927 16.35 4.17 -31.01
N PRO A 928 15.59 4.27 -29.90
CA PRO A 928 14.55 3.29 -29.55
C PRO A 928 13.54 3.01 -30.67
N ALA A 929 13.12 4.05 -31.40
CA ALA A 929 12.23 3.90 -32.55
C ALA A 929 12.85 3.06 -33.69
N THR A 930 14.14 3.22 -33.96
CA THR A 930 14.85 2.45 -35.00
C THR A 930 14.99 0.99 -34.60
N ILE A 931 15.27 0.72 -33.32
CA ILE A 931 15.36 -0.64 -32.77
C ILE A 931 14.00 -1.33 -32.82
N GLN A 932 12.92 -0.62 -32.49
CA GLN A 932 11.57 -1.17 -32.60
C GLN A 932 11.21 -1.49 -34.06
N ALA A 933 11.57 -0.63 -35.02
CA ALA A 933 11.35 -0.87 -36.44
C ALA A 933 12.15 -2.09 -36.95
N GLU A 934 13.40 -2.27 -36.50
CA GLU A 934 14.21 -3.46 -36.81
C GLU A 934 13.59 -4.73 -36.22
N HIS A 935 13.10 -4.68 -34.98
CA HIS A 935 12.37 -5.77 -34.35
C HIS A 935 11.11 -6.16 -35.16
N ASN A 936 10.29 -5.16 -35.51
CA ASN A 936 9.07 -5.38 -36.28
C ASN A 936 9.39 -5.94 -37.68
N LEU A 937 10.45 -5.44 -38.31
CA LEU A 937 10.92 -5.95 -39.61
C LEU A 937 11.36 -7.41 -39.50
N ALA A 938 12.22 -7.76 -38.54
CA ALA A 938 12.72 -9.12 -38.36
C ALA A 938 11.59 -10.12 -38.06
N LEU A 939 10.61 -9.76 -37.23
CA LEU A 939 9.43 -10.59 -36.99
C LEU A 939 8.62 -10.78 -38.27
N THR A 940 8.43 -9.72 -39.08
CA THR A 940 7.73 -9.82 -40.37
C THR A 940 8.48 -10.69 -41.38
N GLU A 941 9.81 -10.56 -41.45
CA GLU A 941 10.64 -11.41 -42.30
C GLU A 941 10.49 -12.88 -41.92
N ALA A 942 10.53 -13.20 -40.63
CA ALA A 942 10.30 -14.56 -40.15
C ALA A 942 8.89 -15.08 -40.49
N LEU A 943 7.85 -14.24 -40.38
CA LEU A 943 6.48 -14.56 -40.77
C LEU A 943 6.29 -14.77 -42.28
N THR A 944 7.21 -14.28 -43.11
CA THR A 944 7.27 -14.59 -44.56
C THR A 944 8.17 -15.79 -44.89
N GLY A 945 8.72 -16.47 -43.87
CA GLY A 945 9.64 -17.61 -44.02
C GLY A 945 11.13 -17.25 -44.14
N ARG A 946 11.50 -15.96 -44.10
CA ARG A 946 12.89 -15.47 -44.16
C ARG A 946 13.54 -15.40 -42.77
N VAL A 947 13.73 -16.56 -42.14
CA VAL A 947 14.22 -16.65 -40.75
C VAL A 947 15.71 -16.28 -40.62
N ALA A 948 16.56 -16.63 -41.58
CA ALA A 948 18.01 -16.46 -41.44
C ALA A 948 18.45 -14.97 -41.38
N PRO A 949 18.00 -14.08 -42.28
CA PRO A 949 18.33 -12.64 -42.17
C PRO A 949 17.83 -12.02 -40.86
N ALA A 950 16.58 -12.33 -40.48
CA ALA A 950 15.98 -11.86 -39.24
C ALA A 950 16.78 -12.31 -37.99
N LEU A 951 17.20 -13.58 -37.95
CA LEU A 951 18.02 -14.11 -36.86
C LEU A 951 19.36 -13.39 -36.76
N THR A 952 20.07 -13.21 -37.88
CA THR A 952 21.35 -12.48 -37.88
C THR A 952 21.19 -11.06 -37.36
N ALA A 953 20.21 -10.30 -37.87
CA ALA A 953 19.99 -8.92 -37.46
C ALA A 953 19.72 -8.78 -35.94
N ILE A 954 18.78 -9.58 -35.41
CA ILE A 954 18.42 -9.52 -34.00
C ILE A 954 19.53 -10.08 -33.10
N GLN A 955 20.24 -11.13 -33.54
CA GLN A 955 21.36 -11.69 -32.79
C GLN A 955 22.53 -10.70 -32.68
N ASP A 956 22.88 -10.04 -33.78
CA ASP A 956 23.96 -9.05 -33.79
C ASP A 956 23.59 -7.81 -32.98
N ARG A 957 22.33 -7.36 -33.05
CA ARG A 957 21.80 -6.31 -32.18
C ARG A 957 21.89 -6.68 -30.70
N PHE A 958 21.46 -7.89 -30.35
CA PHE A 958 21.48 -8.38 -28.98
C PHE A 958 22.91 -8.40 -28.43
N ARG A 959 23.86 -8.94 -29.19
CA ARG A 959 25.29 -8.94 -28.84
C ARG A 959 25.88 -7.54 -28.73
N TYR A 960 25.56 -6.66 -29.68
CA TYR A 960 26.02 -5.28 -29.64
C TYR A 960 25.52 -4.56 -28.38
N ARG A 961 24.24 -4.70 -28.05
CA ARG A 961 23.66 -4.10 -26.84
C ARG A 961 24.30 -4.65 -25.57
N GLN A 962 24.54 -5.96 -25.50
CA GLN A 962 25.28 -6.55 -24.38
C GLN A 962 26.73 -6.06 -24.28
N ALA A 963 27.40 -5.84 -25.41
CA ALA A 963 28.77 -5.34 -25.42
C ALA A 963 28.86 -3.87 -24.95
N VAL A 964 27.84 -3.06 -25.23
CA VAL A 964 27.82 -1.63 -24.87
C VAL A 964 27.23 -1.38 -23.48
N GLY A 965 26.08 -2.00 -23.16
CA GLY A 965 25.34 -1.80 -21.91
C GLY A 965 25.62 -2.84 -20.83
N GLY A 966 26.55 -3.77 -21.08
CA GLY A 966 26.82 -4.90 -20.19
C GLY A 966 25.83 -6.06 -20.36
N THR A 967 26.10 -7.19 -19.69
CA THR A 967 25.30 -8.42 -19.84
C THR A 967 23.85 -8.29 -19.35
N ASP A 968 23.56 -7.25 -18.56
CA ASP A 968 22.27 -6.99 -17.94
C ASP A 968 21.53 -5.78 -18.54
N ASP A 969 21.93 -5.29 -19.72
CA ASP A 969 21.23 -4.21 -20.43
C ASP A 969 19.74 -4.56 -20.66
N PRO A 970 18.79 -3.83 -20.03
CA PRO A 970 17.35 -4.09 -20.19
C PRO A 970 16.89 -3.98 -21.65
N VAL A 971 17.53 -3.11 -22.46
CA VAL A 971 17.18 -2.92 -23.86
C VAL A 971 17.55 -4.15 -24.69
N ALA A 972 18.65 -4.84 -24.37
CA ALA A 972 18.99 -6.12 -25.01
C ALA A 972 17.92 -7.18 -24.70
N TRP A 973 17.52 -7.28 -23.43
CA TRP A 973 16.58 -8.30 -22.95
C TRP A 973 15.15 -8.14 -23.48
N ASN A 974 14.76 -6.96 -23.97
CA ASN A 974 13.51 -6.76 -24.70
C ASN A 974 13.45 -7.57 -26.02
N ALA A 975 14.60 -7.83 -26.67
CA ALA A 975 14.64 -8.59 -27.91
C ALA A 975 14.68 -10.12 -27.70
N ALA A 976 14.87 -10.59 -26.46
CA ALA A 976 15.13 -12.00 -26.17
C ALA A 976 13.98 -12.94 -26.56
N GLU A 977 12.72 -12.50 -26.47
CA GLU A 977 11.57 -13.31 -26.90
C GLU A 977 11.57 -13.55 -28.41
N LEU A 978 11.77 -12.48 -29.20
CA LEU A 978 11.89 -12.59 -30.65
C LEU A 978 13.13 -13.42 -31.03
N LEU A 979 14.26 -13.20 -30.36
CA LEU A 979 15.47 -13.98 -30.60
C LEU A 979 15.27 -15.47 -30.30
N ALA A 980 14.58 -15.81 -29.21
CA ALA A 980 14.25 -17.20 -28.88
C ALA A 980 13.30 -17.83 -29.93
N TYR A 981 12.29 -17.09 -30.39
CA TYR A 981 11.44 -17.51 -31.50
C TYR A 981 12.25 -17.76 -32.78
N LEU A 982 13.19 -16.88 -33.11
CA LEU A 982 14.06 -17.02 -34.28
C LEU A 982 15.02 -18.20 -34.14
N TYR A 983 15.56 -18.45 -32.94
CA TYR A 983 16.35 -19.65 -32.65
C TYR A 983 15.54 -20.93 -32.86
N ARG A 984 14.32 -21.00 -32.32
CA ARG A 984 13.41 -22.14 -32.53
C ARG A 984 13.05 -22.33 -34.00
N SER A 985 12.72 -21.25 -34.70
CA SER A 985 12.48 -21.26 -36.16
C SER A 985 13.72 -21.67 -36.96
N ALA A 986 14.91 -21.47 -36.38
CA ALA A 986 16.19 -21.95 -36.90
C ALA A 986 16.56 -23.38 -36.48
N GLY A 987 15.73 -24.07 -35.69
CA GLY A 987 16.01 -25.41 -35.16
C GLY A 987 17.10 -25.42 -34.08
N ARG A 988 17.32 -24.29 -33.41
CA ARG A 988 18.31 -24.04 -32.35
C ARG A 988 17.63 -23.97 -30.98
N ASP A 989 16.80 -24.97 -30.66
CA ASP A 989 15.92 -24.97 -29.47
C ASP A 989 16.69 -24.91 -28.13
N GLY A 990 17.91 -25.44 -28.08
CA GLY A 990 18.80 -25.36 -26.91
C GLY A 990 19.17 -23.92 -26.55
N GLU A 991 19.53 -23.12 -27.54
CA GLU A 991 19.87 -21.70 -27.35
C GLU A 991 18.64 -20.88 -26.98
N ALA A 992 17.47 -21.20 -27.56
CA ALA A 992 16.21 -20.59 -27.15
C ALA A 992 15.88 -20.87 -25.68
N ARG A 993 15.98 -22.14 -25.24
CA ARG A 993 15.77 -22.55 -23.84
C ARG A 993 16.72 -21.81 -22.90
N ASP A 994 18.00 -21.82 -23.23
CA ASP A 994 19.03 -21.24 -22.35
C ASP A 994 18.87 -19.72 -22.23
N LEU A 995 18.53 -19.03 -23.32
CA LEU A 995 18.22 -17.60 -23.34
C LEU A 995 16.99 -17.27 -22.48
N LEU A 996 15.90 -18.02 -22.62
CA LEU A 996 14.66 -17.78 -21.86
C LEU A 996 14.83 -18.12 -20.37
N ARG A 997 15.57 -19.17 -20.02
CA ARG A 997 15.95 -19.43 -18.61
C ARG A 997 16.82 -18.31 -18.04
N GLN A 998 17.74 -17.77 -18.85
CA GLN A 998 18.53 -16.61 -18.44
C GLN A 998 17.67 -15.37 -18.24
N LYS A 999 16.63 -15.19 -19.05
CA LYS A 999 15.65 -14.11 -18.90
C LYS A 999 14.86 -14.30 -17.59
N LEU A 1000 14.27 -15.47 -17.36
CA LEU A 1000 13.48 -15.75 -16.14
C LEU A 1000 14.29 -15.59 -14.84
N ARG A 1001 15.59 -15.93 -14.83
CA ARG A 1001 16.43 -15.69 -13.64
C ARG A 1001 16.65 -14.21 -13.32
N ARG A 1002 16.45 -13.31 -14.28
CA ARG A 1002 16.67 -11.87 -14.14
C ARG A 1002 15.42 -11.11 -13.75
N TYR A 1003 14.27 -11.56 -14.22
CA TYR A 1003 12.98 -10.99 -13.83
C TYR A 1003 12.55 -11.62 -12.50
N GLY A 1004 12.18 -10.80 -11.51
CA GLY A 1004 11.78 -11.27 -10.18
C GLY A 1004 10.49 -12.10 -10.17
N ASP A 1005 9.95 -12.36 -8.99
CA ASP A 1005 8.78 -13.24 -8.80
C ASP A 1005 7.42 -12.65 -9.24
N THR A 1006 7.42 -11.47 -9.88
CA THR A 1006 6.22 -10.82 -10.41
C THR A 1006 5.73 -11.48 -11.70
N TRP A 1007 4.46 -11.90 -11.70
CA TRP A 1007 3.77 -12.52 -12.85
C TRP A 1007 3.13 -11.47 -13.76
N ASP A 1008 3.97 -10.75 -14.51
CA ASP A 1008 3.54 -9.82 -15.55
C ASP A 1008 3.45 -10.48 -16.95
N LEU A 1009 2.99 -9.70 -17.95
CA LEU A 1009 2.86 -10.18 -19.33
C LEU A 1009 4.20 -10.64 -19.92
N VAL A 1010 5.31 -10.01 -19.54
CA VAL A 1010 6.65 -10.35 -20.04
C VAL A 1010 7.08 -11.71 -19.51
N ARG A 1011 6.88 -11.96 -18.21
CA ARG A 1011 7.16 -13.26 -17.61
C ARG A 1011 6.28 -14.35 -18.22
N LEU A 1012 4.98 -14.12 -18.34
CA LEU A 1012 4.05 -15.10 -18.92
C LEU A 1012 4.42 -15.47 -20.37
N ARG A 1013 4.78 -14.50 -21.22
CA ARG A 1013 5.26 -14.75 -22.58
C ARG A 1013 6.57 -15.55 -22.60
N THR A 1014 7.46 -15.26 -21.65
CA THR A 1014 8.75 -15.96 -21.50
C THR A 1014 8.56 -17.41 -21.07
N GLU A 1015 7.64 -17.69 -20.13
CA GLU A 1015 7.32 -19.05 -19.67
C GLU A 1015 6.73 -19.91 -20.80
N VAL A 1016 5.78 -19.37 -21.58
CA VAL A 1016 5.21 -20.08 -22.75
C VAL A 1016 6.29 -20.38 -23.79
N GLY A 1017 7.15 -19.40 -24.09
CA GLY A 1017 8.29 -19.63 -24.99
C GLY A 1017 9.26 -20.70 -24.49
N LEU A 1018 9.44 -20.82 -23.17
CA LEU A 1018 10.31 -21.81 -22.55
C LEU A 1018 9.66 -23.20 -22.63
N ALA A 1019 8.37 -23.33 -22.35
CA ALA A 1019 7.61 -24.58 -22.51
C ALA A 1019 7.75 -25.15 -23.93
N VAL A 1020 7.54 -24.31 -24.95
CA VAL A 1020 7.74 -24.70 -26.37
C VAL A 1020 9.18 -25.19 -26.62
N SER A 1021 10.18 -24.48 -26.08
CA SER A 1021 11.59 -24.83 -26.30
C SER A 1021 11.96 -26.17 -25.63
N GLU A 1022 11.47 -26.42 -24.42
CA GLU A 1022 11.73 -27.65 -23.67
C GLU A 1022 11.01 -28.85 -24.29
N ARG A 1023 9.75 -28.68 -24.70
CA ARG A 1023 8.99 -29.73 -25.41
C ARG A 1023 9.67 -30.12 -26.72
N ARG A 1024 10.10 -29.15 -27.55
CA ARG A 1024 10.82 -29.42 -28.81
C ARG A 1024 12.18 -30.10 -28.62
N LEU A 1025 12.84 -29.88 -27.48
CA LEU A 1025 14.10 -30.56 -27.16
C LEU A 1025 13.91 -32.02 -26.75
N ALA A 1026 12.89 -32.33 -25.94
CA ALA A 1026 12.52 -33.71 -25.60
C ALA A 1026 12.23 -34.53 -26.87
N ASP A 1027 11.53 -33.89 -27.79
CA ASP A 1027 11.18 -34.32 -29.13
C ASP A 1027 12.37 -34.59 -30.08
N GLY A 1028 13.54 -34.00 -29.81
CA GLY A 1028 14.73 -34.02 -30.67
C GLY A 1028 15.85 -34.97 -30.22
N PHE A 1029 15.80 -35.49 -28.99
CA PHE A 1029 16.87 -36.31 -28.39
C PHE A 1029 16.33 -37.48 -27.55
N PRO A 1030 16.27 -38.71 -28.12
CA PRO A 1030 15.91 -39.93 -27.37
C PRO A 1030 16.91 -40.32 -26.25
N ALA A 1031 18.03 -39.61 -26.13
CA ALA A 1031 19.09 -39.86 -25.16
C ALA A 1031 18.92 -39.09 -23.83
N LEU A 1032 17.92 -38.22 -23.71
CA LEU A 1032 17.53 -37.67 -22.42
C LEU A 1032 16.93 -38.80 -21.57
N LYS A 1033 17.43 -38.97 -20.34
CA LYS A 1033 17.07 -40.10 -19.46
C LYS A 1033 15.56 -40.19 -19.15
N ASP A 1034 14.78 -39.13 -19.40
CA ASP A 1034 13.34 -39.12 -19.25
C ASP A 1034 12.66 -37.98 -20.08
N PRO A 1035 12.14 -38.26 -21.30
CA PRO A 1035 11.36 -37.30 -22.08
C PRO A 1035 10.04 -36.92 -21.42
N LEU A 1036 9.43 -37.83 -20.64
CA LEU A 1036 8.14 -37.62 -19.98
C LEU A 1036 8.23 -36.45 -18.99
N TYR A 1037 9.30 -36.43 -18.19
CA TYR A 1037 9.58 -35.33 -17.27
C TYR A 1037 9.61 -33.95 -17.95
N SER A 1038 10.14 -33.86 -19.18
CA SER A 1038 10.20 -32.58 -19.90
C SER A 1038 8.82 -32.14 -20.42
N TYR A 1039 7.97 -33.09 -20.81
CA TYR A 1039 6.59 -32.81 -21.22
C TYR A 1039 5.72 -32.41 -20.03
N GLU A 1040 5.85 -33.08 -18.89
CA GLU A 1040 5.17 -32.73 -17.64
C GLU A 1040 5.56 -31.32 -17.19
N LEU A 1041 6.86 -30.99 -17.23
CA LEU A 1041 7.34 -29.68 -16.85
C LEU A 1041 6.88 -28.56 -17.80
N ALA A 1042 6.79 -28.83 -19.11
CA ALA A 1042 6.19 -27.89 -20.07
C ALA A 1042 4.70 -27.69 -19.80
N HIS A 1043 3.97 -28.80 -19.60
CA HIS A 1043 2.54 -28.82 -19.29
C HIS A 1043 2.21 -28.03 -18.02
N GLU A 1044 2.93 -28.25 -16.92
CA GLU A 1044 2.72 -27.52 -15.66
C GLU A 1044 2.91 -26.01 -15.83
N ARG A 1045 3.92 -25.60 -16.61
CA ARG A 1045 4.16 -24.18 -16.90
C ARG A 1045 3.05 -23.57 -17.73
N ASP A 1046 2.67 -24.20 -18.83
CA ASP A 1046 1.64 -23.68 -19.71
C ASP A 1046 0.27 -23.70 -19.03
N LEU A 1047 -0.03 -24.72 -18.20
CA LEU A 1047 -1.24 -24.75 -17.38
C LEU A 1047 -1.31 -23.56 -16.41
N ARG A 1048 -0.21 -23.33 -15.67
CA ARG A 1048 -0.12 -22.19 -14.74
C ARG A 1048 -0.19 -20.85 -15.47
N ALA A 1049 0.53 -20.71 -16.58
CA ALA A 1049 0.53 -19.50 -17.38
C ALA A 1049 -0.87 -19.23 -17.97
N LEU A 1050 -1.55 -20.26 -18.45
CA LEU A 1050 -2.90 -20.16 -19.02
C LEU A 1050 -3.91 -19.70 -17.96
N GLY A 1051 -3.87 -20.25 -16.74
CA GLY A 1051 -4.71 -19.81 -15.63
C GLY A 1051 -4.52 -18.32 -15.34
N LEU A 1052 -3.27 -17.86 -15.24
CA LEU A 1052 -2.94 -16.45 -15.03
C LEU A 1052 -3.34 -15.54 -16.21
N TYR A 1053 -3.20 -16.02 -17.44
CA TYR A 1053 -3.66 -15.30 -18.64
C TYR A 1053 -5.16 -15.08 -18.62
N VAL A 1054 -5.93 -16.13 -18.32
CA VAL A 1054 -7.39 -16.07 -18.21
C VAL A 1054 -7.81 -15.15 -17.08
N ASP A 1055 -7.23 -15.31 -15.90
CA ASP A 1055 -7.55 -14.50 -14.71
C ASP A 1055 -7.31 -13.01 -14.94
N ARG A 1056 -6.17 -12.66 -15.55
CA ARG A 1056 -5.75 -11.26 -15.68
C ARG A 1056 -6.27 -10.59 -16.93
N PHE A 1057 -6.39 -11.32 -18.04
CA PHE A 1057 -6.64 -10.74 -19.35
C PHE A 1057 -7.84 -11.33 -20.08
N GLY A 1058 -8.50 -12.33 -19.50
CA GLY A 1058 -9.64 -13.01 -20.09
C GLY A 1058 -9.26 -14.11 -21.10
N PRO A 1059 -10.24 -14.96 -21.45
CA PRO A 1059 -10.06 -16.08 -22.37
C PRO A 1059 -9.84 -15.64 -23.82
N ASP A 1060 -10.39 -14.48 -24.20
CA ASP A 1060 -10.44 -13.98 -25.57
C ASP A 1060 -9.30 -12.99 -25.92
N ARG A 1061 -8.20 -12.99 -25.17
CA ARG A 1061 -6.99 -12.26 -25.57
C ARG A 1061 -6.12 -13.13 -26.47
N PHE A 1062 -5.47 -12.52 -27.47
CA PHE A 1062 -4.55 -13.24 -28.36
C PHE A 1062 -3.42 -13.97 -27.62
N ASP A 1063 -2.80 -13.36 -26.61
CA ASP A 1063 -1.79 -14.02 -25.77
C ASP A 1063 -2.33 -15.27 -25.04
N THR A 1064 -3.58 -15.22 -24.55
CA THR A 1064 -4.25 -16.37 -23.92
C THR A 1064 -4.45 -17.50 -24.92
N VAL A 1065 -4.86 -17.19 -26.16
CA VAL A 1065 -4.99 -18.19 -27.23
C VAL A 1065 -3.64 -18.76 -27.65
N ARG A 1066 -2.56 -17.97 -27.67
CA ARG A 1066 -1.20 -18.47 -27.91
C ARG A 1066 -0.75 -19.46 -26.84
N CYS A 1067 -1.04 -19.18 -25.56
CA CYS A 1067 -0.75 -20.08 -24.45
C CYS A 1067 -1.60 -21.36 -24.56
N ARG A 1068 -2.91 -21.26 -24.82
CA ARG A 1068 -3.79 -22.42 -25.05
C ARG A 1068 -3.32 -23.27 -26.24
N PHE A 1069 -2.86 -22.63 -27.30
CA PHE A 1069 -2.30 -23.30 -28.46
C PHE A 1069 -1.09 -24.15 -28.04
N SER A 1070 -0.15 -23.59 -27.27
CA SER A 1070 1.02 -24.31 -26.74
C SER A 1070 0.62 -25.45 -25.79
N TYR A 1071 -0.28 -25.18 -24.83
CA TYR A 1071 -0.81 -26.15 -23.88
C TYR A 1071 -1.45 -27.38 -24.55
N ALA A 1072 -2.21 -27.18 -25.63
CA ALA A 1072 -2.79 -28.27 -26.42
C ALA A 1072 -1.72 -29.25 -26.96
N ALA A 1073 -0.52 -28.73 -27.23
CA ALA A 1073 0.57 -29.53 -27.74
C ALA A 1073 1.38 -30.24 -26.64
N ASP A 1074 1.38 -29.72 -25.42
CA ASP A 1074 1.86 -30.45 -24.25
C ASP A 1074 0.94 -31.63 -23.93
N LEU A 1075 -0.38 -31.42 -23.97
CA LEU A 1075 -1.39 -32.48 -23.79
C LEU A 1075 -1.20 -33.62 -24.80
N HIS A 1076 -0.99 -33.27 -26.07
CA HIS A 1076 -0.70 -34.27 -27.10
C HIS A 1076 0.60 -35.03 -26.84
N ALA A 1077 1.67 -34.34 -26.41
CA ALA A 1077 2.95 -34.98 -26.07
C ALA A 1077 2.82 -35.95 -24.87
N LEU A 1078 1.90 -35.67 -23.94
CA LEU A 1078 1.54 -36.54 -22.82
C LEU A 1078 0.56 -37.67 -23.19
N GLY A 1079 0.16 -37.79 -24.45
CA GLY A 1079 -0.77 -38.82 -24.92
C GLY A 1079 -2.25 -38.55 -24.62
N LYS A 1080 -2.61 -37.35 -24.16
CA LYS A 1080 -3.99 -36.93 -23.87
C LYS A 1080 -4.67 -36.38 -25.12
N ALA A 1081 -4.93 -37.26 -26.09
CA ALA A 1081 -5.38 -36.89 -27.43
C ALA A 1081 -6.73 -36.14 -27.44
N ASP A 1082 -7.71 -36.58 -26.65
CA ASP A 1082 -9.06 -35.96 -26.61
C ASP A 1082 -9.01 -34.54 -26.03
N GLU A 1083 -8.29 -34.34 -24.92
CA GLU A 1083 -8.08 -33.02 -24.32
C GLU A 1083 -7.33 -32.09 -25.30
N ALA A 1084 -6.31 -32.61 -25.99
CA ALA A 1084 -5.57 -31.85 -27.00
C ALA A 1084 -6.46 -31.40 -28.17
N GLU A 1085 -7.33 -32.30 -28.69
CA GLU A 1085 -8.29 -31.97 -29.75
C GLU A 1085 -9.24 -30.86 -29.31
N GLN A 1086 -9.80 -30.96 -28.10
CA GLN A 1086 -10.72 -29.97 -27.57
C GLN A 1086 -10.07 -28.58 -27.49
N GLN A 1087 -8.85 -28.51 -26.95
CA GLN A 1087 -8.12 -27.24 -26.85
C GLN A 1087 -7.76 -26.67 -28.23
N ALA A 1088 -7.33 -27.53 -29.17
CA ALA A 1088 -7.01 -27.10 -30.54
C ALA A 1088 -8.26 -26.62 -31.31
N ARG A 1089 -9.40 -27.30 -31.18
CA ARG A 1089 -10.68 -26.87 -31.77
C ARG A 1089 -11.08 -25.49 -31.26
N GLN A 1090 -11.00 -25.27 -29.94
CA GLN A 1090 -11.29 -23.97 -29.36
C GLN A 1090 -10.35 -22.88 -29.89
N CYS A 1091 -9.06 -23.19 -30.12
CA CYS A 1091 -8.14 -22.25 -30.75
C CYS A 1091 -8.56 -21.92 -32.20
N VAL A 1092 -8.92 -22.93 -32.99
CA VAL A 1092 -9.40 -22.75 -34.37
C VAL A 1092 -10.65 -21.87 -34.39
N ASP A 1093 -11.65 -22.17 -33.56
CA ASP A 1093 -12.91 -21.42 -33.51
C ASP A 1093 -12.68 -19.96 -33.11
N THR A 1094 -11.80 -19.74 -32.13
CA THR A 1094 -11.48 -18.39 -31.65
C THR A 1094 -10.74 -17.57 -32.72
N LEU A 1095 -9.72 -18.15 -33.36
CA LEU A 1095 -8.97 -17.48 -34.42
C LEU A 1095 -9.82 -17.26 -35.67
N ALA A 1096 -10.70 -18.21 -36.03
CA ALA A 1096 -11.63 -18.06 -37.14
C ALA A 1096 -12.65 -16.94 -36.88
N ARG A 1097 -13.07 -16.75 -35.63
CA ARG A 1097 -13.96 -15.65 -35.23
C ARG A 1097 -13.29 -14.28 -35.35
N TRP A 1098 -12.02 -14.17 -34.95
CA TRP A 1098 -11.29 -12.89 -34.98
C TRP A 1098 -10.78 -12.49 -36.36
N PHE A 1099 -10.12 -13.42 -37.02
CA PHE A 1099 -9.40 -13.14 -38.26
C PHE A 1099 -10.12 -13.66 -39.51
N GLY A 1100 -11.17 -14.46 -39.32
CA GLY A 1100 -11.82 -15.22 -40.37
C GLY A 1100 -11.20 -16.61 -40.57
N PRO A 1101 -11.96 -17.54 -41.18
CA PRO A 1101 -11.49 -18.90 -41.47
C PRO A 1101 -10.34 -18.92 -42.49
N GLY A 1102 -10.20 -17.87 -43.30
CA GLY A 1102 -9.16 -17.74 -44.32
C GLY A 1102 -7.85 -17.12 -43.83
N HIS A 1103 -7.64 -16.94 -42.53
CA HIS A 1103 -6.43 -16.31 -42.00
C HIS A 1103 -5.28 -17.32 -41.81
N PRO A 1104 -4.01 -16.95 -42.08
CA PRO A 1104 -2.86 -17.83 -41.89
C PRO A 1104 -2.75 -18.46 -40.49
N TYR A 1105 -3.05 -17.71 -39.42
CA TYR A 1105 -2.99 -18.27 -38.05
C TYR A 1105 -4.12 -19.27 -37.78
N THR A 1106 -5.30 -19.06 -38.36
CA THR A 1106 -6.37 -20.05 -38.32
C THR A 1106 -5.92 -21.32 -39.04
N GLY A 1107 -5.27 -21.18 -40.20
CA GLY A 1107 -4.66 -22.31 -40.91
C GLY A 1107 -3.60 -23.05 -40.07
N VAL A 1108 -2.69 -22.33 -39.40
CA VAL A 1108 -1.70 -22.95 -38.49
C VAL A 1108 -2.39 -23.72 -37.36
N ALA A 1109 -3.47 -23.17 -36.80
CA ALA A 1109 -4.26 -23.86 -35.78
C ALA A 1109 -4.98 -25.10 -36.34
N GLN A 1110 -5.47 -25.04 -37.57
CA GLN A 1110 -6.10 -26.18 -38.25
C GLN A 1110 -5.10 -27.29 -38.58
N VAL A 1111 -3.83 -26.98 -38.91
CA VAL A 1111 -2.78 -28.00 -39.06
C VAL A 1111 -2.68 -28.80 -37.75
N ARG A 1112 -2.61 -28.12 -36.61
CA ARG A 1112 -2.53 -28.76 -35.29
C ARG A 1112 -3.80 -29.55 -34.96
N HIS A 1113 -4.97 -28.98 -35.23
CA HIS A 1113 -6.25 -29.68 -35.03
C HIS A 1113 -6.33 -30.97 -35.85
N GLY A 1114 -5.88 -30.96 -37.11
CA GLY A 1114 -5.81 -32.15 -37.96
C GLY A 1114 -4.87 -33.24 -37.40
N VAL A 1115 -3.74 -32.85 -36.79
CA VAL A 1115 -2.84 -33.79 -36.09
C VAL A 1115 -3.56 -34.47 -34.91
N TYR A 1116 -4.33 -33.72 -34.13
CA TYR A 1116 -5.02 -34.26 -32.96
C TYR A 1116 -6.25 -35.07 -33.32
N LEU A 1117 -7.01 -34.69 -34.36
CA LEU A 1117 -8.07 -35.51 -34.93
C LEU A 1117 -7.52 -36.88 -35.37
N ARG A 1118 -6.36 -36.90 -36.03
CA ARG A 1118 -5.69 -38.17 -36.38
C ARG A 1118 -5.32 -38.98 -35.13
N ALA A 1119 -4.80 -38.33 -34.09
CA ALA A 1119 -4.45 -39.01 -32.83
C ALA A 1119 -5.67 -39.62 -32.11
N THR A 1120 -6.85 -38.99 -32.23
CA THR A 1120 -8.13 -39.52 -31.72
C THR A 1120 -8.76 -40.59 -32.64
N GLY A 1121 -8.20 -40.85 -33.82
CA GLY A 1121 -8.71 -41.83 -34.79
C GLY A 1121 -9.75 -41.30 -35.79
N GLU A 1122 -10.08 -39.99 -35.74
CA GLU A 1122 -11.04 -39.32 -36.63
C GLU A 1122 -10.42 -38.98 -38.00
N LEU A 1123 -9.93 -40.01 -38.71
CA LEU A 1123 -9.10 -39.86 -39.91
C LEU A 1123 -9.80 -39.11 -41.06
N ARG A 1124 -11.11 -39.30 -41.22
CA ARG A 1124 -11.90 -38.62 -42.28
C ARG A 1124 -11.90 -37.11 -42.07
N LEU A 1125 -12.17 -36.67 -40.84
CA LEU A 1125 -12.17 -35.25 -40.48
C LEU A 1125 -10.75 -34.68 -40.51
N ALA A 1126 -9.76 -35.44 -40.05
CA ALA A 1126 -8.35 -35.05 -40.13
C ALA A 1126 -7.90 -34.81 -41.58
N GLU A 1127 -8.33 -35.64 -42.54
CA GLU A 1127 -8.03 -35.46 -43.96
C GLU A 1127 -8.73 -34.21 -44.52
N GLU A 1128 -10.02 -34.04 -44.22
CA GLU A 1128 -10.82 -32.88 -44.66
C GLU A 1128 -10.19 -31.56 -44.19
N VAL A 1129 -9.88 -31.46 -42.90
CA VAL A 1129 -9.18 -30.32 -42.30
C VAL A 1129 -7.80 -30.15 -42.92
N GLY A 1130 -7.02 -31.22 -43.07
CA GLY A 1130 -5.66 -31.18 -43.63
C GLY A 1130 -5.62 -30.66 -45.07
N ARG A 1131 -6.51 -31.14 -45.96
CA ARG A 1131 -6.61 -30.66 -47.35
C ARG A 1131 -7.06 -29.21 -47.42
N GLY A 1132 -8.10 -28.85 -46.66
CA GLY A 1132 -8.58 -27.47 -46.58
C GLY A 1132 -7.49 -26.49 -46.14
N THR A 1133 -6.75 -26.88 -45.10
CA THR A 1133 -5.66 -26.08 -44.53
C THR A 1133 -4.48 -25.92 -45.49
N LEU A 1134 -4.08 -27.00 -46.18
CA LEU A 1134 -3.00 -26.94 -47.18
C LEU A 1134 -3.36 -25.98 -48.33
N ASN A 1135 -4.59 -26.06 -48.84
CA ASN A 1135 -5.08 -25.16 -49.87
C ASN A 1135 -5.08 -23.70 -49.38
N LEU A 1136 -5.57 -23.47 -48.16
CA LEU A 1136 -5.62 -22.15 -47.53
C LEU A 1136 -4.23 -21.52 -47.43
N LEU A 1137 -3.28 -22.21 -46.79
CA LEU A 1137 -1.93 -21.68 -46.57
C LEU A 1137 -1.18 -21.50 -47.90
N THR A 1138 -1.37 -22.41 -48.85
CA THR A 1138 -0.76 -22.29 -50.19
C THR A 1138 -1.27 -21.04 -50.92
N HIS A 1139 -2.57 -20.77 -50.87
CA HIS A 1139 -3.15 -19.60 -51.52
C HIS A 1139 -2.72 -18.28 -50.84
N LYS A 1140 -2.63 -18.26 -49.51
CA LYS A 1140 -2.33 -17.04 -48.75
C LYS A 1140 -0.86 -16.68 -48.66
N LEU A 1141 0.01 -17.68 -48.51
CA LEU A 1141 1.45 -17.47 -48.24
C LEU A 1141 2.34 -17.89 -49.41
N GLY A 1142 1.77 -18.58 -50.40
CA GLY A 1142 2.52 -19.16 -51.51
C GLY A 1142 3.17 -20.50 -51.17
N ARG A 1143 3.47 -21.29 -52.21
CA ARG A 1143 4.00 -22.66 -52.09
C ARG A 1143 5.34 -22.75 -51.38
N ALA A 1144 6.15 -21.69 -51.44
CA ALA A 1144 7.47 -21.66 -50.84
C ALA A 1144 7.45 -21.39 -49.33
N HIS A 1145 6.30 -21.18 -48.70
CA HIS A 1145 6.24 -20.83 -47.28
C HIS A 1145 6.48 -22.07 -46.38
N PRO A 1146 7.29 -21.98 -45.30
CA PRO A 1146 7.56 -23.12 -44.41
C PRO A 1146 6.30 -23.78 -43.83
N TRP A 1147 5.28 -23.00 -43.46
CA TRP A 1147 4.01 -23.56 -42.95
C TRP A 1147 3.25 -24.39 -43.96
N VAL A 1148 3.44 -24.15 -45.26
CA VAL A 1148 2.85 -24.99 -46.31
C VAL A 1148 3.52 -26.36 -46.31
N ALA A 1149 4.85 -26.43 -46.25
CA ALA A 1149 5.57 -27.70 -46.16
C ALA A 1149 5.21 -28.49 -44.88
N ILE A 1150 4.95 -27.79 -43.76
CA ILE A 1150 4.49 -28.43 -42.52
C ILE A 1150 3.07 -28.99 -42.68
N ALA A 1151 2.15 -28.25 -43.32
CA ALA A 1151 0.81 -28.73 -43.62
C ALA A 1151 0.82 -29.95 -44.55
N GLU A 1152 1.71 -29.96 -45.56
CA GLU A 1152 1.92 -31.11 -46.46
C GLU A 1152 2.38 -32.35 -45.71
N ASN A 1153 3.40 -32.23 -44.86
CA ASN A 1153 3.88 -33.35 -44.05
C ASN A 1153 2.81 -33.88 -43.09
N SER A 1154 2.04 -32.97 -42.47
CA SER A 1154 0.97 -33.33 -41.54
C SER A 1154 -0.17 -34.07 -42.26
N LEU A 1155 -0.57 -33.60 -43.45
CA LEU A 1155 -1.55 -34.29 -44.28
C LEU A 1155 -1.02 -35.63 -44.80
N ALA A 1156 0.25 -35.72 -45.17
CA ALA A 1156 0.88 -36.98 -45.58
C ALA A 1156 0.81 -38.03 -44.47
N ALA A 1157 1.06 -37.65 -43.21
CA ALA A 1157 0.90 -38.56 -42.07
C ALA A 1157 -0.56 -39.01 -41.86
N THR A 1158 -1.54 -38.14 -42.11
CA THR A 1158 -2.96 -38.50 -42.09
C THR A 1158 -3.33 -39.47 -43.21
N LEU A 1159 -2.87 -39.22 -44.45
CA LEU A 1159 -3.13 -40.10 -45.60
C LEU A 1159 -2.53 -41.49 -45.39
N ALA A 1160 -1.31 -41.57 -44.85
CA ALA A 1160 -0.69 -42.85 -44.50
C ALA A 1160 -1.50 -43.59 -43.41
N SER A 1161 -2.00 -42.88 -42.40
CA SER A 1161 -2.85 -43.48 -41.36
C SER A 1161 -4.20 -43.96 -41.91
N ALA A 1162 -4.67 -43.35 -43.00
CA ALA A 1162 -5.86 -43.75 -43.74
C ALA A 1162 -5.59 -44.83 -44.82
N GLY A 1163 -4.35 -45.33 -44.95
CA GLY A 1163 -3.97 -46.38 -45.90
C GLY A 1163 -3.71 -45.90 -47.34
N ARG A 1164 -3.53 -44.59 -47.56
CA ARG A 1164 -3.24 -43.98 -48.88
C ARG A 1164 -1.75 -43.69 -49.05
N ASP A 1165 -0.95 -44.74 -49.01
CA ASP A 1165 0.52 -44.62 -48.90
C ASP A 1165 1.19 -43.95 -50.11
N GLU A 1166 0.73 -44.19 -51.33
CA GLU A 1166 1.32 -43.58 -52.54
C GLU A 1166 1.22 -42.05 -52.52
N GLU A 1167 0.03 -41.53 -52.22
CA GLU A 1167 -0.21 -40.08 -52.11
C GLU A 1167 0.53 -39.49 -50.90
N ALA A 1168 0.61 -40.24 -49.79
CA ALA A 1168 1.39 -39.83 -48.62
C ALA A 1168 2.88 -39.67 -48.96
N VAL A 1169 3.47 -40.61 -49.71
CA VAL A 1169 4.88 -40.55 -50.14
C VAL A 1169 5.12 -39.33 -51.04
N GLU A 1170 4.25 -39.09 -52.02
CA GLU A 1170 4.37 -37.95 -52.92
C GLU A 1170 4.33 -36.62 -52.16
N LEU A 1171 3.38 -36.49 -51.23
CA LEU A 1171 3.20 -35.28 -50.46
C LEU A 1171 4.35 -35.05 -49.46
N ALA A 1172 4.83 -36.10 -48.79
CA ALA A 1172 5.97 -36.01 -47.87
C ALA A 1172 7.29 -35.67 -48.61
N ARG A 1173 7.51 -36.21 -49.82
CA ARG A 1173 8.66 -35.83 -50.67
C ARG A 1173 8.57 -34.39 -51.12
N THR A 1174 7.37 -33.92 -51.46
CA THR A 1174 7.12 -32.51 -51.82
C THR A 1174 7.45 -31.59 -50.65
N ALA A 1175 6.99 -31.92 -49.45
CA ALA A 1175 7.33 -31.19 -48.24
C ALA A 1175 8.85 -31.14 -48.00
N LEU A 1176 9.55 -32.29 -48.13
CA LEU A 1176 11.00 -32.37 -47.92
C LEU A 1176 11.78 -31.54 -48.96
N ALA A 1177 11.38 -31.59 -50.23
CA ALA A 1177 11.98 -30.79 -51.29
C ALA A 1177 11.86 -29.29 -51.00
N ARG A 1178 10.66 -28.83 -50.60
CA ARG A 1178 10.43 -27.43 -50.23
C ARG A 1178 11.24 -26.98 -49.04
N LEU A 1179 11.32 -27.80 -47.99
CA LEU A 1179 12.22 -27.52 -46.87
C LEU A 1179 13.69 -27.48 -47.32
N GLY A 1180 14.05 -28.23 -48.36
CA GLY A 1180 15.37 -28.21 -49.02
C GLY A 1180 15.65 -26.88 -49.72
N ASP A 1181 14.71 -26.42 -50.55
CA ASP A 1181 14.80 -25.12 -51.27
C ASP A 1181 14.91 -23.94 -50.31
N LEU A 1182 14.25 -24.04 -49.15
CA LEU A 1182 14.34 -23.07 -48.05
C LEU A 1182 15.64 -23.17 -47.25
N GLY A 1183 16.49 -24.17 -47.52
CA GLY A 1183 17.73 -24.41 -46.78
C GLY A 1183 17.49 -24.88 -45.34
N ILE A 1184 16.32 -25.41 -45.01
CA ILE A 1184 15.93 -25.82 -43.64
C ILE A 1184 15.72 -27.33 -43.49
N ALA A 1185 15.90 -28.12 -44.56
CA ALA A 1185 15.76 -29.59 -44.54
C ALA A 1185 16.72 -30.30 -43.55
N HIS A 1186 17.84 -29.67 -43.20
CA HIS A 1186 18.81 -30.24 -42.25
C HIS A 1186 18.42 -30.02 -40.77
N ARG A 1187 17.44 -29.15 -40.49
CA ARG A 1187 16.97 -28.79 -39.14
C ARG A 1187 16.04 -29.87 -38.56
N VAL A 1188 15.68 -29.76 -37.28
CA VAL A 1188 14.83 -30.74 -36.57
C VAL A 1188 13.56 -31.09 -37.39
N GLY A 1189 12.81 -30.07 -37.85
CA GLY A 1189 11.62 -30.29 -38.67
C GLY A 1189 11.90 -31.00 -40.00
N GLY A 1190 12.97 -30.60 -40.72
CA GLY A 1190 13.35 -31.26 -41.97
C GLY A 1190 13.84 -32.71 -41.79
N ARG A 1191 14.54 -33.00 -40.68
CA ARG A 1191 14.91 -34.37 -40.31
C ARG A 1191 13.69 -35.23 -39.99
N ARG A 1192 12.64 -34.66 -39.38
CA ARG A 1192 11.35 -35.34 -39.16
C ARG A 1192 10.65 -35.67 -40.46
N VAL A 1193 10.53 -34.71 -41.39
CA VAL A 1193 9.94 -34.97 -42.71
C VAL A 1193 10.76 -36.04 -43.46
N ARG A 1194 12.09 -36.01 -43.37
CA ARG A 1194 12.95 -37.04 -43.97
C ARG A 1194 12.69 -38.42 -43.37
N ALA A 1195 12.65 -38.53 -42.04
CA ALA A 1195 12.34 -39.78 -41.36
C ALA A 1195 10.94 -40.31 -41.72
N HIS A 1196 9.98 -39.40 -41.94
CA HIS A 1196 8.64 -39.75 -42.42
C HIS A 1196 8.69 -40.33 -43.84
N VAL A 1197 9.41 -39.68 -44.76
CA VAL A 1197 9.63 -40.20 -46.12
C VAL A 1197 10.30 -41.57 -46.09
N GLU A 1198 11.38 -41.74 -45.32
CA GLU A 1198 12.12 -43.00 -45.19
C GLU A 1198 11.22 -44.15 -44.72
N ARG A 1199 10.35 -43.88 -43.73
CA ARG A 1199 9.35 -44.83 -43.23
C ARG A 1199 8.34 -45.20 -44.32
N LEU A 1200 7.72 -44.20 -44.96
CA LEU A 1200 6.69 -44.46 -45.98
C LEU A 1200 7.25 -45.23 -47.19
N THR A 1201 8.54 -45.12 -47.46
CA THR A 1201 9.22 -45.85 -48.54
C THR A 1201 9.87 -47.17 -48.12
N GLY A 1202 9.80 -47.54 -46.83
CA GLY A 1202 10.33 -48.82 -46.32
C GLY A 1202 11.86 -48.94 -46.28
N VAL A 1203 12.59 -47.83 -46.15
CA VAL A 1203 14.07 -47.80 -46.27
C VAL A 1203 14.79 -48.21 -44.97
N ASP A 1204 14.15 -48.14 -43.80
CA ASP A 1204 14.68 -48.69 -42.53
C ASP A 1204 13.54 -49.06 -41.54
N PRO A 1205 13.14 -50.35 -41.45
CA PRO A 1205 12.06 -50.81 -40.58
C PRO A 1205 12.47 -51.02 -39.10
N THR A 1206 13.74 -50.79 -38.72
CA THR A 1206 14.30 -51.24 -37.43
C THR A 1206 14.34 -50.17 -36.33
N ARG A 1207 13.98 -48.92 -36.65
CA ARG A 1207 14.02 -47.83 -35.67
C ARG A 1207 12.63 -47.62 -35.02
N PRO A 1208 12.47 -47.90 -33.70
CA PRO A 1208 11.22 -47.60 -33.02
C PRO A 1208 11.05 -46.08 -32.94
N VAL A 1209 9.89 -45.59 -33.38
CA VAL A 1209 9.51 -44.17 -33.28
C VAL A 1209 8.23 -44.10 -32.45
N PRO A 1210 8.15 -43.22 -31.44
CA PRO A 1210 6.95 -43.07 -30.63
C PRO A 1210 5.75 -42.61 -31.50
N PRO A 1211 4.50 -42.81 -31.04
CA PRO A 1211 3.27 -42.51 -31.79
C PRO A 1211 3.17 -41.09 -32.39
N SER A 1212 3.99 -40.13 -31.93
CA SER A 1212 4.04 -38.70 -32.29
C SER A 1212 5.17 -38.30 -33.26
N GLY A 1213 6.00 -39.23 -33.75
CA GLY A 1213 7.38 -38.90 -34.13
C GLY A 1213 7.66 -38.09 -35.41
N TYR A 1214 6.66 -37.76 -36.24
CA TYR A 1214 6.87 -37.07 -37.53
C TYR A 1214 6.20 -35.70 -37.65
N ASP A 1215 5.34 -35.33 -36.71
CA ASP A 1215 4.68 -34.03 -36.72
C ASP A 1215 5.65 -32.92 -36.29
N ILE A 1216 5.46 -31.74 -36.88
CA ILE A 1216 6.29 -30.57 -36.55
C ILE A 1216 5.50 -29.72 -35.58
N ASP A 1217 6.06 -29.52 -34.39
CA ASP A 1217 5.46 -28.63 -33.42
C ASP A 1217 5.45 -27.18 -33.93
N LEU A 1218 4.27 -26.58 -34.03
CA LEU A 1218 4.07 -25.20 -34.48
C LEU A 1218 4.02 -24.23 -33.29
N GLU A 1219 4.15 -22.95 -33.55
CA GLU A 1219 3.89 -21.91 -32.55
C GLU A 1219 3.14 -20.76 -33.20
N LEU A 1220 2.31 -20.05 -32.44
CA LEU A 1220 1.68 -18.83 -32.89
C LEU A 1220 2.59 -17.65 -32.51
N PRO A 1221 3.21 -16.96 -33.47
CA PRO A 1221 4.04 -15.79 -33.19
C PRO A 1221 3.18 -14.59 -32.76
N ASP A 1222 3.82 -13.50 -32.29
CA ASP A 1222 3.12 -12.25 -31.98
C ASP A 1222 2.64 -11.53 -33.26
N VAL A 1223 1.56 -10.73 -33.16
CA VAL A 1223 0.86 -10.06 -34.28
C VAL A 1223 1.34 -8.64 -34.57
#